data_AF-A0A1C7LWP8-F1
#
_entry.id   AF-A0A1C7LWP8-F1
#
_cell.length_a   1.000
_cell.length_b   1.000
_cell.length_c   1.000
_cell.angle_alpha   90.00
_cell.angle_beta   90.00
_cell.angle_gamma   90.00
#
_symmetry.space_group_name_H-M   'P 1'
#
loop_
_entity.id
_entity.type
_entity.pdbx_description
1 polymer ?
#
loop_
_entity_poly.entity_id
_entity_poly.type
_entity_poly.pdbx_seq_one_letter_code
_entity_poly.pdbx_strand_id
1 'polypeptide(L)'
;MWAPFLSQPPQAPYLLSIPVPRCLSNHLKLRIFPPHPASAASSLASISSAEEDAVWDLTTDPHVTRGASNRISRSHSYTHFADDESSDASTSAGFADGCGIQGTFPSTERLRIRWATPLKAGQVPETVDGRRRVGIDEVKGDMTCFVLGKDRGRGSQGLMMRVQYEAICRGLWFPGVATLLALDVGLDAEDYDVSWVPGMESRWLISGGPGFTGFDVGGPPQAISRQSSEDMPPINVLPSSPETGGNVSSLPPARYDSPSPLASLLHAPLPAQNIADYSFEASPVSTPVSSTTSLPPPRTPEPGPRSGVSSVNGQYLDTDTDLENDGLARPPKVPVTVHLNLNDLLPPAKEEFKFNVSGTILLTPRQSTLNLRLRDSSPSQEYATSDSDSDSEPVVVPRFRVLYTGKESTSYTIVSEADRTAVDVYNSVGDIHNTQTRRTVLQKGGQIKCGMDGARIALHRLSSLQSTSVRGRRDRSMDSVRSARGRSRPLAPSGVTLRESSPSMLRQSVLLSNTRSILRRDGPLMIPFVTATITPLLNGSQSVPDAYAVQICLPAPSDADTEWLEFGLALPSADSLPSGSNLGDRSRGDSANSPPRVEVASASVEGVPVRFETSAAMKQDTSVTGLRLPFDETSAKEWMTWVRVHIGDLGGGKVEIVYLVKGKREGKGDENGRDKGKQRAKDQVQLNVLLPSFSLPVGRLEVNIQVQAGFELASLRTNLTHQQSSPQGLRCSDFAENNNREQGAYIDHIRDHRTRNMY
;
A
#
# COMPACT_ATOMS: atom_id res chain seq x y z
N MET A 1 29.19 -26.79 -2.40
CA MET A 1 27.86 -26.28 -2.77
C MET A 1 28.05 -25.31 -3.93
N TRP A 2 27.37 -25.51 -5.05
CA TRP A 2 27.36 -24.55 -6.15
C TRP A 2 26.12 -23.68 -5.97
N ALA A 3 26.31 -22.38 -5.79
CA ALA A 3 25.21 -21.44 -5.60
C ALA A 3 25.14 -20.50 -6.83
N PRO A 4 23.97 -20.35 -7.47
CA PRO A 4 23.84 -19.52 -8.65
C PRO A 4 23.94 -18.04 -8.30
N PHE A 5 24.57 -17.26 -9.19
CA PHE A 5 24.50 -15.80 -9.16
C PHE A 5 23.08 -15.35 -9.52
N LEU A 6 22.53 -14.41 -8.74
CA LEU A 6 21.17 -13.88 -8.96
C LEU A 6 21.15 -12.57 -9.77
N SER A 7 22.20 -11.76 -9.66
CA SER A 7 22.36 -10.49 -10.39
C SER A 7 23.84 -10.13 -10.53
N GLN A 8 24.18 -9.31 -11.52
CA GLN A 8 25.53 -8.78 -11.74
C GLN A 8 25.50 -7.31 -12.22
N PRO A 9 26.59 -6.54 -12.01
CA PRO A 9 26.77 -5.18 -12.54
C PRO A 9 26.58 -5.12 -14.07
N PRO A 10 26.24 -3.95 -14.65
CA PRO A 10 26.51 -2.59 -14.14
C PRO A 10 25.42 -1.95 -13.29
N GLN A 11 24.19 -2.51 -13.26
CA GLN A 11 23.04 -1.84 -12.62
C GLN A 11 22.75 -2.34 -11.19
N ALA A 12 23.20 -3.54 -10.83
CA ALA A 12 22.94 -4.12 -9.50
C ALA A 12 24.24 -4.66 -8.88
N PRO A 13 24.34 -4.77 -7.55
CA PRO A 13 25.43 -5.48 -6.91
C PRO A 13 25.41 -6.94 -7.35
N TYR A 14 26.57 -7.59 -7.21
CA TYR A 14 26.58 -9.04 -7.19
C TYR A 14 25.77 -9.53 -5.99
N LEU A 15 24.85 -10.46 -6.22
CA LEU A 15 24.03 -11.07 -5.18
C LEU A 15 24.19 -12.59 -5.18
N LEU A 16 24.58 -13.10 -4.02
CA LEU A 16 24.64 -14.53 -3.70
C LEU A 16 23.55 -14.85 -2.67
N SER A 17 22.72 -15.85 -2.94
CA SER A 17 21.67 -16.31 -2.01
C SER A 17 21.86 -17.79 -1.71
N ILE A 18 22.29 -18.07 -0.48
CA ILE A 18 22.64 -19.41 -0.01
C ILE A 18 21.49 -19.92 0.87
N PRO A 19 20.81 -21.03 0.52
CA PRO A 19 19.87 -21.66 1.45
C PRO A 19 20.63 -22.20 2.66
N VAL A 20 20.17 -21.88 3.87
CA VAL A 20 20.86 -22.27 5.12
C VAL A 20 19.98 -23.27 5.88
N PRO A 21 20.53 -24.41 6.32
CA PRO A 21 19.78 -25.32 7.19
C PRO A 21 19.46 -24.64 8.53
N ARG A 22 18.33 -24.99 9.14
CA ARG A 22 17.92 -24.46 10.46
C ARG A 22 18.84 -25.01 11.55
N CYS A 23 19.94 -24.33 11.81
CA CYS A 23 20.93 -24.64 12.86
C CYS A 23 20.92 -23.57 13.95
N LEU A 24 21.17 -23.95 15.21
CA LEU A 24 21.22 -23.01 16.35
C LEU A 24 22.33 -21.95 16.23
N SER A 25 23.44 -22.27 15.57
CA SER A 25 24.55 -21.36 15.26
C SER A 25 25.07 -21.67 13.86
N ASN A 26 25.21 -20.64 13.03
CA ASN A 26 25.79 -20.75 11.69
C ASN A 26 27.08 -19.94 11.62
N HIS A 27 28.08 -20.49 10.92
CA HIS A 27 29.37 -19.83 10.68
C HIS A 27 29.57 -19.65 9.17
N LEU A 28 29.96 -18.44 8.77
CA LEU A 28 30.33 -18.13 7.39
C LEU A 28 31.84 -17.84 7.32
N LYS A 29 32.51 -18.42 6.33
CA LYS A 29 33.83 -17.98 5.86
C LYS A 29 33.79 -17.88 4.33
N LEU A 30 33.61 -16.66 3.83
CA LEU A 30 33.53 -16.33 2.41
C LEU A 30 34.74 -15.49 2.00
N ARG A 31 35.39 -15.88 0.91
CA ARG A 31 36.41 -15.08 0.23
C ARG A 31 35.91 -14.76 -1.18
N ILE A 32 35.96 -13.49 -1.56
CA ILE A 32 35.50 -12.96 -2.84
C ILE A 32 36.72 -12.51 -3.63
N PHE A 33 36.86 -13.06 -4.83
CA PHE A 33 37.89 -12.67 -5.78
C PHE A 33 37.21 -11.85 -6.89
N PRO A 34 37.28 -10.50 -6.85
CA PRO A 34 36.63 -9.68 -7.85
C PRO A 34 37.24 -9.91 -9.25
N PRO A 35 36.45 -9.79 -10.34
CA PRO A 35 36.85 -10.22 -11.67
C PRO A 35 38.01 -9.42 -12.32
N HIS A 36 38.54 -8.38 -11.68
CA HIS A 36 39.74 -7.67 -12.14
C HIS A 36 40.57 -7.16 -10.94
N PRO A 37 41.72 -7.78 -10.59
CA PRO A 37 42.84 -6.95 -10.19
C PRO A 37 43.26 -6.20 -11.44
N ALA A 38 43.32 -4.87 -11.38
CA ALA A 38 43.99 -4.10 -12.42
C ALA A 38 45.33 -4.77 -12.72
N SER A 39 45.55 -5.03 -14.01
CA SER A 39 46.69 -5.71 -14.59
C SER A 39 47.99 -5.47 -13.80
N ALA A 40 48.45 -6.49 -13.06
CA ALA A 40 49.81 -6.52 -12.51
C ALA A 40 50.90 -6.61 -13.61
N ALA A 41 50.54 -6.41 -14.88
CA ALA A 41 51.44 -6.31 -16.02
C ALA A 41 51.65 -4.86 -16.52
N SER A 42 51.19 -3.84 -15.78
CA SER A 42 51.55 -2.44 -16.05
C SER A 42 52.89 -2.09 -15.39
N SER A 43 53.93 -2.12 -16.23
CA SER A 43 55.29 -1.54 -16.09
C SER A 43 55.71 -0.92 -14.75
N LEU A 44 56.86 -1.38 -14.25
CA LEU A 44 57.65 -0.94 -13.09
C LEU A 44 58.13 0.54 -13.11
N ALA A 45 57.41 1.47 -13.75
CA ALA A 45 57.84 2.84 -13.94
C ALA A 45 56.69 3.83 -13.76
N SER A 46 56.22 4.01 -12.52
CA SER A 46 55.68 5.27 -11.95
C SER A 46 55.16 5.04 -10.53
N ILE A 47 56.02 5.20 -9.53
CA ILE A 47 55.72 5.08 -8.08
C ILE A 47 55.06 6.34 -7.49
N SER A 48 54.11 6.96 -8.19
CA SER A 48 53.47 8.20 -7.68
C SER A 48 52.07 8.44 -8.23
N SER A 49 51.25 7.39 -8.26
CA SER A 49 49.80 7.52 -8.17
C SER A 49 49.33 6.42 -7.22
N ALA A 50 49.02 6.80 -5.97
CA ALA A 50 48.32 5.92 -5.05
C ALA A 50 46.92 5.69 -5.63
N GLU A 51 46.81 4.74 -6.57
CA GLU A 51 45.52 4.21 -6.95
C GLU A 51 44.96 3.56 -5.69
N GLU A 52 43.93 4.23 -5.16
CA GLU A 52 43.14 3.82 -4.02
C GLU A 52 42.64 2.40 -4.30
N ASP A 53 43.25 1.39 -3.68
CA ASP A 53 42.81 -0.01 -3.71
C ASP A 53 41.35 -0.03 -3.24
N ALA A 54 40.42 0.07 -4.19
CA ALA A 54 39.01 0.23 -3.90
C ALA A 54 38.48 -1.05 -3.27
N VAL A 55 38.49 -1.08 -1.94
CA VAL A 55 37.98 -2.16 -1.11
C VAL A 55 36.50 -2.31 -1.40
N TRP A 56 36.10 -3.41 -2.05
CA TRP A 56 34.71 -3.67 -2.41
C TRP A 56 33.77 -3.54 -1.22
N ASP A 57 32.68 -2.82 -1.41
CA ASP A 57 31.60 -2.72 -0.43
C ASP A 57 30.88 -4.05 -0.34
N LEU A 58 30.49 -4.42 0.88
CA LEU A 58 29.89 -5.72 1.14
C LEU A 58 28.84 -5.63 2.25
N THR A 59 27.72 -6.34 2.07
CA THR A 59 26.68 -6.50 3.09
C THR A 59 26.14 -7.93 3.14
N THR A 60 25.65 -8.34 4.31
CA THR A 60 25.02 -9.65 4.52
C THR A 60 23.66 -9.50 5.20
N ASP A 61 22.71 -10.34 4.80
CA ASP A 61 21.38 -10.48 5.39
C ASP A 61 21.07 -11.97 5.62
N PRO A 62 20.97 -12.44 6.87
CA PRO A 62 21.16 -11.68 8.11
C PRO A 62 22.59 -11.17 8.27
N HIS A 63 22.79 -10.17 9.13
CA HIS A 63 24.10 -9.60 9.39
C HIS A 63 25.06 -10.64 9.99
N VAL A 64 26.22 -10.81 9.36
CA VAL A 64 27.30 -11.67 9.88
C VAL A 64 28.14 -10.90 10.88
N THR A 65 28.05 -11.30 12.15
CA THR A 65 28.85 -10.73 13.23
C THR A 65 30.30 -11.18 13.04
N ARG A 66 31.16 -10.23 12.66
CA ARG A 66 32.60 -10.47 12.57
C ARG A 66 33.11 -10.78 13.97
N GLY A 67 33.81 -11.91 14.13
CA GLY A 67 34.49 -12.18 15.40
C GLY A 67 35.40 -11.00 15.70
N ALA A 68 35.31 -10.44 16.92
CA ALA A 68 36.07 -9.28 17.34
C ALA A 68 37.58 -9.59 17.33
N SER A 69 38.21 -9.55 16.16
CA SER A 69 39.65 -9.40 16.05
C SER A 69 39.95 -7.94 16.36
N ASN A 70 40.00 -7.62 17.66
CA ASN A 70 40.27 -6.30 18.24
C ASN A 70 41.66 -5.72 17.93
N ARG A 71 42.29 -6.10 16.81
CA ARG A 71 43.46 -5.42 16.28
C ARG A 71 43.03 -4.64 15.04
N ILE A 72 42.48 -3.45 15.29
CA ILE A 72 42.55 -2.35 14.32
C ILE A 72 44.03 -2.20 13.98
N SER A 73 44.40 -2.61 12.77
CA SER A 73 45.70 -2.32 12.19
C SER A 73 45.84 -0.81 12.11
N ARG A 74 46.47 -0.22 13.14
CA ARG A 74 46.88 1.18 13.11
C ARG A 74 47.81 1.34 11.91
N SER A 75 47.40 2.21 11.00
CA SER A 75 48.19 2.77 9.92
C SER A 75 49.61 3.07 10.41
N HIS A 76 50.60 2.48 9.74
CA HIS A 76 52.01 2.68 9.97
C HIS A 76 52.38 4.16 9.82
N SER A 77 52.57 4.87 10.94
CA SER A 77 53.42 6.06 10.98
C SER A 77 54.83 5.61 11.40
N TYR A 78 55.73 5.65 10.43
CA TYR A 78 57.20 5.59 10.52
C TYR A 78 57.81 5.65 11.94
N THR A 79 58.46 4.57 12.36
CA THR A 79 59.70 4.64 13.15
C THR A 79 60.61 3.48 12.77
N HIS A 80 61.74 3.86 12.17
CA HIS A 80 62.86 3.04 11.75
C HIS A 80 63.77 2.70 12.96
N PHE A 81 64.45 1.55 12.87
CA PHE A 81 65.58 1.03 13.68
C PHE A 81 65.25 0.31 15.00
N ALA A 82 65.17 -1.03 14.95
CA ALA A 82 66.24 -1.92 15.40
C ALA A 82 65.77 -3.39 15.36
N ASP A 83 66.43 -4.15 14.48
CA ASP A 83 66.86 -5.54 14.59
C ASP A 83 66.52 -6.29 15.90
N ASP A 84 65.53 -7.19 15.88
CA ASP A 84 65.60 -8.48 16.60
C ASP A 84 64.56 -9.48 16.04
N GLU A 85 65.01 -10.71 15.80
CA GLU A 85 64.26 -11.81 15.21
C GLU A 85 63.12 -12.26 16.13
N SER A 86 61.87 -11.96 15.77
CA SER A 86 60.71 -12.63 16.37
C SER A 86 59.89 -13.30 15.27
N SER A 87 60.19 -14.58 15.06
CA SER A 87 59.39 -15.51 14.28
C SER A 87 58.09 -15.83 15.02
N ASP A 88 57.14 -14.90 15.02
CA ASP A 88 55.78 -15.17 15.46
C ASP A 88 54.85 -14.88 14.28
N ALA A 89 54.60 -15.91 13.48
CA ALA A 89 53.63 -15.91 12.39
C ALA A 89 52.21 -15.83 12.97
N SER A 90 51.87 -14.69 13.56
CA SER A 90 50.50 -14.29 13.78
C SER A 90 49.86 -14.12 12.40
N THR A 91 49.26 -15.20 11.91
CA THR A 91 48.31 -15.18 10.80
C THR A 91 47.29 -14.09 11.09
N SER A 92 47.53 -12.92 10.50
CA SER A 92 46.61 -11.80 10.59
C SER A 92 45.24 -12.32 10.16
N ALA A 93 44.26 -12.11 11.04
CA ALA A 93 42.87 -12.53 10.84
C ALA A 93 42.17 -11.66 9.78
N GLY A 94 42.84 -11.44 8.64
CA GLY A 94 42.39 -10.69 7.49
C GLY A 94 42.75 -11.44 6.21
N PHE A 95 41.88 -11.37 5.20
CA PHE A 95 42.14 -11.98 3.91
C PHE A 95 43.31 -11.26 3.24
N ALA A 96 44.49 -11.89 3.19
CA ALA A 96 45.73 -11.27 2.68
C ALA A 96 45.60 -10.79 1.23
N ASP A 97 44.77 -11.46 0.41
CA ASP A 97 44.39 -11.02 -0.93
C ASP A 97 42.86 -11.15 -1.10
N GLY A 98 42.15 -10.04 -1.12
CA GLY A 98 40.73 -9.97 -1.52
C GLY A 98 39.74 -9.56 -0.43
N CYS A 99 38.50 -9.29 -0.86
CA CYS A 99 37.39 -8.96 0.03
C CYS A 99 36.79 -10.25 0.61
N GLY A 100 36.48 -10.28 1.91
CA GLY A 100 35.94 -11.48 2.52
C GLY A 100 35.18 -11.22 3.81
N ILE A 101 34.41 -12.21 4.22
CA ILE A 101 33.60 -12.20 5.43
C ILE A 101 33.89 -13.46 6.22
N GLN A 102 34.17 -13.30 7.50
CA GLN A 102 34.22 -14.41 8.42
C GLN A 102 33.49 -14.04 9.71
N GLY A 103 32.56 -14.90 10.15
CA GLY A 103 31.78 -14.62 11.36
C GLY A 103 30.62 -15.59 11.57
N THR A 104 29.77 -15.25 12.53
CA THR A 104 28.54 -15.99 12.85
C THR A 104 27.29 -15.22 12.46
N PHE A 105 26.20 -15.92 12.20
CA PHE A 105 24.90 -15.29 11.90
C PHE A 105 23.75 -16.14 12.46
N PRO A 106 22.60 -15.51 12.78
CA PRO A 106 21.45 -16.21 13.36
C PRO A 106 20.85 -17.23 12.39
N SER A 107 20.05 -18.16 12.91
CA SER A 107 19.31 -19.12 12.08
C SER A 107 18.33 -18.39 11.15
N THR A 108 18.58 -18.43 9.85
CA THR A 108 17.68 -17.93 8.81
C THR A 108 17.49 -18.98 7.73
N GLU A 109 16.44 -18.84 6.92
CA GLU A 109 16.19 -19.77 5.81
C GLU A 109 17.21 -19.59 4.68
N ARG A 110 17.67 -18.35 4.48
CA ARG A 110 18.65 -17.98 3.46
C ARG A 110 19.63 -16.96 4.02
N LEU A 111 20.86 -17.03 3.54
CA LEU A 111 21.91 -16.03 3.73
C LEU A 111 22.13 -15.33 2.39
N ARG A 112 21.90 -14.03 2.37
CA ARG A 112 22.10 -13.17 1.21
C ARG A 112 23.38 -12.37 1.39
N ILE A 113 24.21 -12.33 0.36
CA ILE A 113 25.50 -11.64 0.38
C ILE A 113 25.54 -10.76 -0.86
N ARG A 114 25.73 -9.45 -0.65
CA ARG A 114 25.82 -8.44 -1.71
C ARG A 114 27.20 -7.82 -1.69
N TRP A 115 27.80 -7.63 -2.86
CA TRP A 115 29.02 -6.86 -3.00
C TRP A 115 29.04 -6.04 -4.29
N ALA A 116 29.65 -4.86 -4.22
CA ALA A 116 29.76 -3.93 -5.34
C ALA A 116 31.02 -3.07 -5.19
N THR A 117 31.40 -2.38 -6.27
CA THR A 117 32.42 -1.33 -6.21
C THR A 117 31.91 -0.22 -5.30
N PRO A 118 32.75 0.35 -4.40
CA PRO A 118 32.33 1.43 -3.53
C PRO A 118 31.81 2.62 -4.32
N LEU A 119 30.68 3.16 -3.87
CA LEU A 119 30.12 4.37 -4.46
C LEU A 119 30.87 5.58 -3.93
N LYS A 120 31.31 6.46 -4.83
CA LYS A 120 31.94 7.72 -4.41
C LYS A 120 30.89 8.60 -3.72
N ALA A 121 31.29 9.29 -2.65
CA ALA A 121 30.42 10.24 -1.96
C ALA A 121 29.86 11.26 -2.97
N GLY A 122 28.53 11.47 -2.95
CA GLY A 122 27.83 12.36 -3.87
C GLY A 122 27.46 11.77 -5.25
N GLN A 123 27.88 10.54 -5.58
CA GLN A 123 27.52 9.91 -6.86
C GLN A 123 26.05 9.51 -6.93
N VAL A 124 25.47 9.08 -5.81
CA VAL A 124 24.05 8.73 -5.72
C VAL A 124 23.34 9.70 -4.79
N PRO A 125 22.24 10.34 -5.23
CA PRO A 125 21.43 11.18 -4.37
C PRO A 125 20.98 10.43 -3.12
N GLU A 126 21.12 11.10 -1.98
CA GLU A 126 20.60 10.64 -0.69
C GLU A 126 19.34 11.43 -0.35
N THR A 127 18.40 10.78 0.33
CA THR A 127 17.27 11.44 0.96
C THR A 127 17.68 12.04 2.30
N VAL A 128 16.81 12.87 2.90
CA VAL A 128 17.11 13.60 4.15
C VAL A 128 17.36 12.65 5.33
N ASP A 129 16.80 11.44 5.28
CA ASP A 129 17.00 10.36 6.24
C ASP A 129 18.25 9.50 5.95
N GLY A 130 19.08 9.89 4.97
CA GLY A 130 20.30 9.19 4.58
C GLY A 130 20.08 7.93 3.73
N ARG A 131 18.85 7.61 3.33
CA ARG A 131 18.60 6.50 2.41
C ARG A 131 19.07 6.85 1.01
N ARG A 132 19.53 5.82 0.30
CA ARG A 132 19.96 5.95 -1.09
C ARG A 132 18.75 5.83 -2.01
N ARG A 133 18.70 6.63 -3.08
CA ARG A 133 17.61 6.54 -4.06
C ARG A 133 17.75 5.31 -4.96
N VAL A 134 16.64 4.63 -5.21
CA VAL A 134 16.57 3.48 -6.13
C VAL A 134 16.45 3.96 -7.58
N GLY A 135 17.12 3.28 -8.50
CA GLY A 135 16.91 3.43 -9.94
C GLY A 135 15.79 2.53 -10.43
N ILE A 136 15.02 2.99 -11.40
CA ILE A 136 13.85 2.26 -11.94
C ILE A 136 13.91 2.28 -13.47
N ASP A 137 13.78 1.12 -14.10
CA ASP A 137 13.80 1.05 -15.56
C ASP A 137 12.45 1.45 -16.18
N GLU A 138 11.35 0.93 -15.64
CA GLU A 138 9.99 1.17 -16.16
C GLU A 138 8.99 1.36 -15.02
N VAL A 139 8.15 2.39 -15.14
CA VAL A 139 7.01 2.65 -14.26
C VAL A 139 5.73 2.64 -15.08
N LYS A 140 4.75 1.86 -14.64
CA LYS A 140 3.38 1.87 -15.16
C LYS A 140 2.44 2.36 -14.07
N GLY A 141 1.86 3.53 -14.27
CA GLY A 141 0.87 4.13 -13.39
C GLY A 141 -0.56 4.00 -13.90
N ASP A 142 -1.53 3.94 -13.00
CA ASP A 142 -2.93 4.18 -13.27
C ASP A 142 -3.44 5.25 -12.29
N MET A 143 -3.94 6.36 -12.83
CA MET A 143 -4.34 7.55 -12.08
C MET A 143 -5.86 7.73 -12.20
N THR A 144 -6.57 7.56 -11.10
CA THR A 144 -8.01 7.82 -11.02
C THR A 144 -8.27 9.15 -10.31
N CYS A 145 -9.00 10.04 -10.99
CA CYS A 145 -9.35 11.37 -10.52
C CYS A 145 -10.85 11.49 -10.35
N PHE A 146 -11.30 11.57 -9.09
CA PHE A 146 -12.69 11.77 -8.71
C PHE A 146 -12.95 13.27 -8.56
N VAL A 147 -13.74 13.83 -9.47
CA VAL A 147 -14.11 15.24 -9.45
C VAL A 147 -15.28 15.44 -8.50
N LEU A 148 -15.02 16.05 -7.34
CA LEU A 148 -15.99 16.22 -6.25
C LEU A 148 -16.84 17.49 -6.42
N GLY A 149 -16.34 18.47 -7.18
CA GLY A 149 -17.04 19.70 -7.50
C GLY A 149 -16.17 20.92 -7.33
N LYS A 150 -16.80 22.09 -7.20
CA LYS A 150 -16.11 23.37 -7.02
C LYS A 150 -16.20 23.80 -5.57
N ASP A 151 -15.06 24.08 -4.93
CA ASP A 151 -15.09 24.63 -3.59
C ASP A 151 -15.70 26.04 -3.62
N ARG A 152 -16.61 26.30 -2.67
CA ARG A 152 -17.30 27.59 -2.48
C ARG A 152 -16.83 28.29 -1.20
N GLY A 153 -15.70 27.87 -0.63
CA GLY A 153 -15.07 28.54 0.50
C GLY A 153 -14.90 30.05 0.29
N ARG A 154 -14.70 30.80 1.37
CA ARG A 154 -14.56 32.28 1.36
C ARG A 154 -13.33 32.81 0.59
N GLY A 155 -12.58 31.94 -0.09
CA GLY A 155 -11.33 32.22 -0.79
C GLY A 155 -11.39 32.04 -2.30
N SER A 156 -10.26 31.65 -2.90
CA SER A 156 -10.11 31.36 -4.33
C SER A 156 -10.99 30.19 -4.74
N GLN A 157 -11.71 30.36 -5.84
CA GLN A 157 -12.56 29.31 -6.39
C GLN A 157 -11.68 28.20 -6.99
N GLY A 158 -11.71 27.01 -6.40
CA GLY A 158 -10.89 25.87 -6.82
C GLY A 158 -11.71 24.64 -7.19
N LEU A 159 -11.07 23.72 -7.91
CA LEU A 159 -11.61 22.41 -8.25
C LEU A 159 -11.22 21.42 -7.14
N MET A 160 -12.22 20.84 -6.50
CA MET A 160 -12.04 19.81 -5.48
C MET A 160 -11.96 18.44 -6.14
N MET A 161 -10.89 17.70 -5.86
CA MET A 161 -10.63 16.43 -6.51
C MET A 161 -10.00 15.43 -5.55
N ARG A 162 -10.52 14.21 -5.53
CA ARG A 162 -9.87 13.06 -4.88
C ARG A 162 -9.03 12.33 -5.92
N VAL A 163 -7.77 12.08 -5.61
CA VAL A 163 -6.83 11.38 -6.49
C VAL A 163 -6.46 10.03 -5.90
N GLN A 164 -6.31 9.04 -6.78
CA GLN A 164 -5.82 7.72 -6.44
C GLN A 164 -4.85 7.28 -7.54
N TYR A 165 -3.61 7.03 -7.18
CA TYR A 165 -2.54 6.65 -8.07
C TYR A 165 -2.02 5.28 -7.68
N GLU A 166 -2.12 4.31 -8.59
CA GLU A 166 -1.50 3.00 -8.44
C GLU A 166 -0.30 2.91 -9.39
N ALA A 167 0.87 2.55 -8.88
CA ALA A 167 2.09 2.43 -9.67
C ALA A 167 2.72 1.05 -9.55
N ILE A 168 3.22 0.56 -10.68
CA ILE A 168 3.95 -0.68 -10.84
C ILE A 168 5.35 -0.34 -11.36
N CYS A 169 6.36 -0.49 -10.51
CA CYS A 169 7.76 -0.25 -10.81
C CYS A 169 8.45 -1.56 -11.18
N ARG A 170 9.14 -1.58 -12.31
CA ARG A 170 9.89 -2.72 -12.85
C ARG A 170 11.35 -2.34 -13.06
N GLY A 171 12.23 -3.34 -12.91
CA GLY A 171 13.66 -3.12 -13.02
C GLY A 171 14.16 -2.18 -11.92
N LEU A 172 13.80 -2.46 -10.66
CA LEU A 172 14.38 -1.76 -9.53
C LEU A 172 15.85 -2.17 -9.38
N TRP A 173 16.73 -1.19 -9.33
CA TRP A 173 18.16 -1.43 -9.23
C TRP A 173 18.85 -0.36 -8.37
N PHE A 174 19.96 -0.77 -7.77
CA PHE A 174 20.84 0.13 -7.03
C PHE A 174 22.26 -0.39 -7.22
N PRO A 175 23.24 0.44 -7.60
CA PRO A 175 24.57 -0.04 -7.97
C PRO A 175 25.43 -0.42 -6.76
N GLY A 176 25.07 0.02 -5.55
CA GLY A 176 25.78 -0.31 -4.31
C GLY A 176 25.16 -1.49 -3.55
N VAL A 177 25.62 -1.70 -2.32
CA VAL A 177 25.19 -2.84 -1.48
C VAL A 177 23.97 -2.55 -0.59
N ALA A 178 23.55 -1.29 -0.47
CA ALA A 178 22.42 -0.90 0.36
C ALA A 178 21.13 -1.63 -0.05
N THR A 179 20.36 -2.07 0.95
CA THR A 179 19.12 -2.83 0.75
C THR A 179 17.88 -2.01 1.10
N LEU A 180 18.01 -1.08 2.05
CA LEU A 180 17.00 -0.10 2.41
C LEU A 180 17.18 1.15 1.55
N LEU A 181 16.25 1.36 0.63
CA LEU A 181 16.29 2.42 -0.37
C LEU A 181 15.06 3.33 -0.26
N ALA A 182 15.13 4.42 -1.00
CA ALA A 182 14.07 5.41 -1.13
C ALA A 182 13.65 5.59 -2.59
N LEU A 183 12.35 5.76 -2.81
CA LEU A 183 11.74 6.07 -4.11
C LEU A 183 10.89 7.32 -3.94
N ASP A 184 11.14 8.35 -4.74
CA ASP A 184 10.39 9.61 -4.62
C ASP A 184 9.28 9.72 -5.65
N VAL A 185 8.11 10.18 -5.20
CA VAL A 185 6.92 10.38 -6.01
C VAL A 185 6.43 11.81 -5.82
N GLY A 186 6.37 12.59 -6.90
CA GLY A 186 5.89 13.97 -6.87
C GLY A 186 4.54 14.13 -7.55
N LEU A 187 3.71 15.04 -7.05
CA LEU A 187 2.49 15.48 -7.74
C LEU A 187 2.81 16.74 -8.57
N ASP A 188 2.65 16.62 -9.88
CA ASP A 188 2.80 17.69 -10.86
C ASP A 188 1.41 18.21 -11.28
N ALA A 189 1.19 19.51 -11.19
CA ALA A 189 -0.07 20.16 -11.55
C ALA A 189 0.13 21.36 -12.48
N GLU A 190 1.29 21.43 -13.15
CA GLU A 190 1.63 22.48 -14.12
C GLU A 190 1.35 23.91 -13.59
N ASP A 191 0.36 24.59 -14.17
CA ASP A 191 -0.02 25.98 -13.87
C ASP A 191 -1.04 26.12 -12.73
N TYR A 192 -1.31 25.05 -11.98
CA TYR A 192 -2.22 25.05 -10.85
C TYR A 192 -1.47 24.93 -9.53
N ASP A 193 -1.92 25.71 -8.55
CA ASP A 193 -1.51 25.53 -7.16
C ASP A 193 -2.35 24.41 -6.53
N VAL A 194 -1.68 23.52 -5.79
CA VAL A 194 -2.30 22.36 -5.14
C VAL A 194 -2.24 22.54 -3.63
N SER A 195 -3.39 22.46 -2.98
CA SER A 195 -3.52 22.51 -1.51
C SER A 195 -4.43 21.39 -1.01
N TRP A 196 -4.40 21.10 0.29
CA TRP A 196 -5.35 20.18 0.90
C TRP A 196 -6.75 20.81 0.97
N VAL A 197 -7.79 19.99 0.84
CA VAL A 197 -9.17 20.48 0.97
C VAL A 197 -9.47 20.83 2.43
N PRO A 198 -9.92 22.07 2.73
CA PRO A 198 -10.29 22.44 4.10
C PRO A 198 -11.39 21.53 4.66
N GLY A 199 -11.20 21.00 5.86
CA GLY A 199 -12.16 20.13 6.54
C GLY A 199 -12.10 18.65 6.15
N MET A 200 -11.17 18.25 5.27
CA MET A 200 -10.85 16.86 4.97
C MET A 200 -9.44 16.50 5.47
N GLU A 201 -9.09 15.22 5.46
CA GLU A 201 -7.76 14.77 5.89
C GLU A 201 -6.65 15.39 5.03
N SER A 202 -5.75 16.13 5.67
CA SER A 202 -4.66 16.86 5.01
C SER A 202 -3.38 16.02 4.95
N ARG A 203 -3.48 14.79 4.43
CA ARG A 203 -2.36 13.86 4.32
C ARG A 203 -2.50 12.94 3.11
N TRP A 204 -1.36 12.41 2.65
CA TRP A 204 -1.33 11.31 1.71
C TRP A 204 -1.58 9.99 2.44
N LEU A 205 -2.44 9.14 1.86
CA LEU A 205 -2.60 7.75 2.24
C LEU A 205 -1.76 6.91 1.28
N ILE A 206 -0.70 6.31 1.79
CA ILE A 206 0.26 5.52 1.00
C ILE A 206 0.28 4.08 1.49
N SER A 207 0.19 3.16 0.55
CA SER A 207 0.34 1.73 0.79
C SER A 207 1.26 1.12 -0.25
N GLY A 208 1.89 0.00 0.06
CA GLY A 208 2.79 -0.69 -0.86
C GLY A 208 2.73 -2.20 -0.69
N GLY A 209 3.14 -2.91 -1.74
CA GLY A 209 3.26 -4.35 -1.76
C GLY A 209 4.56 -4.85 -1.12
N PRO A 210 5.02 -6.07 -1.46
CA PRO A 210 6.26 -6.64 -0.94
C PRO A 210 7.45 -5.66 -1.08
N GLY A 211 8.25 -5.56 -0.03
CA GLY A 211 9.37 -4.61 0.06
C GLY A 211 9.00 -3.19 0.46
N PHE A 212 7.72 -2.85 0.61
CA PHE A 212 7.33 -1.58 1.21
C PHE A 212 7.63 -1.59 2.72
N THR A 213 8.35 -0.57 3.20
CA THR A 213 8.73 -0.45 4.63
C THR A 213 8.25 0.84 5.29
N GLY A 214 7.50 1.67 4.56
CA GLY A 214 6.96 2.94 5.05
C GLY A 214 7.10 4.07 4.03
N PHE A 215 6.86 5.30 4.49
CA PHE A 215 7.04 6.51 3.67
C PHE A 215 7.30 7.74 4.55
N ASP A 216 7.80 8.80 3.93
CA ASP A 216 7.88 10.16 4.50
C ASP A 216 7.45 11.20 3.45
N VAL A 217 6.96 12.36 3.88
CA VAL A 217 6.49 13.45 3.00
C VAL A 217 7.44 14.63 3.09
N GLY A 218 8.66 14.42 2.57
CA GLY A 218 9.79 15.34 2.62
C GLY A 218 10.28 15.63 4.04
N GLY A 219 11.58 15.77 4.27
CA GLY A 219 12.09 16.44 5.48
C GLY A 219 11.89 17.96 5.37
N PRO A 220 11.98 18.76 6.45
CA PRO A 220 12.38 20.16 6.27
C PRO A 220 13.71 20.13 5.49
N PRO A 221 13.93 21.02 4.51
CA PRO A 221 15.24 21.10 3.88
C PRO A 221 16.25 21.39 5.00
N GLN A 222 17.03 20.38 5.40
CA GLN A 222 18.15 20.63 6.27
C GLN A 222 19.09 21.49 5.44
N ALA A 223 19.22 22.77 5.83
CA ALA A 223 20.23 23.63 5.27
C ALA A 223 21.54 22.87 5.41
N ILE A 224 22.14 22.48 4.29
CA ILE A 224 23.42 21.80 4.25
C ILE A 224 24.38 22.77 4.95
N SER A 225 24.66 22.50 6.22
CA SER A 225 25.66 23.19 6.99
C SER A 225 26.94 23.05 6.18
N ARG A 226 27.40 24.15 5.58
CA ARG A 226 28.65 24.18 4.83
C ARG A 226 29.71 23.54 5.74
N GLN A 227 30.21 22.38 5.33
CA GLN A 227 31.42 21.81 5.93
C GLN A 227 32.46 22.94 5.95
N SER A 228 32.94 23.29 7.14
CA SER A 228 34.04 24.20 7.31
C SER A 228 35.22 23.62 6.52
N SER A 229 35.60 24.30 5.46
CA SER A 229 36.79 24.01 4.67
C SER A 229 37.97 23.81 5.58
N GLU A 230 38.63 22.65 5.46
CA GLU A 230 39.94 22.41 6.03
C GLU A 230 40.93 23.49 5.57
N ASP A 231 41.74 23.91 6.54
CA ASP A 231 42.79 24.91 6.47
C ASP A 231 43.71 24.75 5.24
N MET A 232 43.79 25.80 4.43
CA MET A 232 44.88 26.02 3.49
C MET A 232 45.91 26.91 4.20
N PRO A 233 47.19 26.53 4.36
CA PRO A 233 48.14 27.35 5.10
C PRO A 233 48.46 28.63 4.31
N PRO A 234 48.43 29.82 4.92
CA PRO A 234 48.64 31.07 4.20
C PRO A 234 50.12 31.25 3.81
N ILE A 235 50.36 31.40 2.51
CA ILE A 235 51.62 31.88 1.96
C ILE A 235 51.65 33.41 2.17
N ASN A 236 52.51 33.86 3.10
CA ASN A 236 52.79 35.28 3.32
C ASN A 236 53.69 35.83 2.20
N VAL A 237 53.13 36.67 1.33
CA VAL A 237 53.91 37.54 0.43
C VAL A 237 53.72 38.99 0.86
N LEU A 238 54.80 39.61 1.34
CA LEU A 238 54.87 41.03 1.70
C LEU A 238 54.85 41.90 0.42
N PRO A 239 54.05 42.97 0.35
CA PRO A 239 54.18 43.97 -0.70
C PRO A 239 55.09 45.13 -0.25
N SER A 240 56.25 45.25 -0.87
CA SER A 240 57.04 46.48 -0.93
C SER A 240 56.48 47.43 -2.00
N SER A 241 56.38 48.71 -1.63
CA SER A 241 55.83 49.92 -2.29
C SER A 241 56.51 50.32 -3.64
N PRO A 242 56.31 51.54 -4.22
CA PRO A 242 55.18 52.51 -4.28
C PRO A 242 54.93 53.07 -5.74
N GLU A 243 54.12 54.15 -5.84
CA GLU A 243 54.03 55.17 -6.92
C GLU A 243 53.05 54.87 -8.09
N THR A 244 52.25 55.78 -8.68
CA THR A 244 52.12 57.26 -8.64
C THR A 244 50.77 57.68 -9.27
N GLY A 245 50.14 58.75 -8.75
CA GLY A 245 49.30 59.73 -9.49
C GLY A 245 47.91 59.29 -10.00
N GLY A 246 46.82 60.02 -9.81
CA GLY A 246 46.55 61.30 -9.18
C GLY A 246 45.08 61.73 -9.45
N ASN A 247 44.56 62.59 -8.57
CA ASN A 247 43.64 63.73 -8.84
C ASN A 247 42.27 63.49 -9.55
N VAL A 248 41.10 63.98 -9.12
CA VAL A 248 40.71 65.02 -8.14
C VAL A 248 39.19 64.91 -7.83
N SER A 249 38.79 65.33 -6.62
CA SER A 249 37.56 66.08 -6.23
C SER A 249 36.17 65.42 -6.44
N SER A 250 35.22 65.36 -5.50
CA SER A 250 34.97 66.22 -4.32
C SER A 250 33.98 65.54 -3.34
N LEU A 251 34.31 65.58 -2.04
CA LEU A 251 33.47 65.40 -0.84
C LEU A 251 33.09 66.82 -0.31
N PRO A 252 32.25 67.07 0.74
CA PRO A 252 32.23 66.41 2.06
C PRO A 252 30.87 66.50 2.87
N PRO A 253 30.80 66.32 4.23
CA PRO A 253 31.25 65.20 5.08
C PRO A 253 30.27 64.78 6.23
N ALA A 254 30.71 63.76 7.00
CA ALA A 254 30.58 63.57 8.47
C ALA A 254 29.46 62.59 8.95
N ARG A 255 29.64 61.67 9.92
CA ARG A 255 30.66 61.41 10.97
C ARG A 255 30.83 59.91 11.26
N TYR A 256 32.01 59.59 11.80
CA TYR A 256 32.49 58.32 12.37
C TYR A 256 31.79 57.94 13.69
N ASP A 257 31.79 56.64 14.02
CA ASP A 257 32.48 56.13 15.22
C ASP A 257 32.51 54.58 15.22
N SER A 258 33.72 54.04 15.30
CA SER A 258 34.04 52.64 15.60
C SER A 258 34.90 52.61 16.86
N PRO A 259 34.84 51.53 17.65
CA PRO A 259 36.05 51.06 18.31
C PRO A 259 36.25 49.55 18.14
N SER A 260 37.41 49.16 17.63
CA SER A 260 38.01 47.84 17.82
C SER A 260 38.57 47.71 19.25
N PRO A 261 38.72 46.48 19.75
CA PRO A 261 39.97 46.15 20.43
C PRO A 261 40.58 44.81 20.02
N LEU A 262 41.86 44.89 19.67
CA LEU A 262 43.02 44.12 20.15
C LEU A 262 42.88 42.62 20.50
N ALA A 263 43.80 41.88 19.88
CA ALA A 263 44.24 40.54 20.20
C ALA A 263 44.57 40.34 21.71
N SER A 264 44.15 39.18 22.23
CA SER A 264 44.75 38.55 23.41
C SER A 264 45.07 37.10 23.07
N LEU A 265 46.35 36.85 22.81
CA LEU A 265 46.99 35.54 22.96
C LEU A 265 47.16 35.32 24.46
N LEU A 266 46.39 34.37 25.04
CA LEU A 266 46.67 33.58 26.25
C LEU A 266 45.37 33.03 26.85
N HIS A 267 44.67 32.14 26.14
CA HIS A 267 43.78 31.15 26.78
C HIS A 267 43.76 29.91 25.89
N ALA A 268 44.80 29.08 26.04
CA ALA A 268 44.75 27.71 25.54
C ALA A 268 43.60 26.98 26.27
N PRO A 269 42.63 26.37 25.57
CA PRO A 269 41.73 25.43 26.20
C PRO A 269 42.56 24.23 26.69
N LEU A 270 42.49 23.97 27.99
CA LEU A 270 43.06 22.77 28.60
C LEU A 270 42.48 21.53 27.91
N PRO A 271 43.28 20.50 27.60
CA PRO A 271 42.77 19.25 27.06
C PRO A 271 41.79 18.64 28.07
N ALA A 272 40.52 18.50 27.68
CA ALA A 272 39.55 17.76 28.44
C ALA A 272 40.08 16.33 28.61
N GLN A 273 40.50 16.01 29.83
CA GLN A 273 40.86 14.66 30.24
C GLN A 273 39.61 13.79 30.13
N ASN A 274 39.62 12.89 29.13
CA ASN A 274 38.79 11.70 29.14
C ASN A 274 39.10 10.91 30.42
N ILE A 275 38.22 10.98 31.41
CA ILE A 275 38.13 9.95 32.44
C ILE A 275 37.53 8.74 31.75
N ALA A 276 38.39 7.78 31.43
CA ALA A 276 37.99 6.43 31.12
C ALA A 276 37.54 5.78 32.44
N ASP A 277 36.23 5.64 32.63
CA ASP A 277 35.69 4.68 33.58
C ASP A 277 35.96 3.28 33.04
N TYR A 278 37.18 2.83 33.32
CA TYR A 278 37.60 1.44 33.25
C TYR A 278 36.70 0.62 34.19
N SER A 279 35.75 -0.13 33.64
CA SER A 279 35.10 -1.22 34.35
C SER A 279 35.59 -2.55 33.78
N PHE A 280 36.62 -3.08 34.45
CA PHE A 280 37.10 -4.45 34.29
C PHE A 280 36.55 -5.30 35.43
N GLU A 281 35.45 -6.01 35.20
CA GLU A 281 35.19 -7.28 35.89
C GLU A 281 34.88 -8.34 34.84
N ALA A 282 35.91 -9.07 34.46
CA ALA A 282 35.77 -10.38 33.87
C ALA A 282 35.60 -11.39 35.01
N SER A 283 34.60 -12.27 34.94
CA SER A 283 34.86 -13.71 34.95
C SER A 283 33.63 -14.55 34.56
N PRO A 284 33.86 -15.76 34.02
CA PRO A 284 32.90 -16.56 33.27
C PRO A 284 32.24 -17.63 34.14
N VAL A 285 30.95 -17.96 33.93
CA VAL A 285 30.41 -19.33 34.08
C VAL A 285 29.07 -19.43 33.35
N SER A 286 28.95 -20.52 32.59
CA SER A 286 27.80 -21.03 31.86
C SER A 286 26.51 -21.16 32.68
N THR A 287 25.35 -20.81 32.09
CA THR A 287 24.13 -21.64 31.94
C THR A 287 22.96 -20.83 31.37
N PRO A 288 22.09 -21.40 30.51
CA PRO A 288 20.91 -20.71 29.99
C PRO A 288 19.66 -21.12 30.77
N VAL A 289 18.88 -20.15 31.28
CA VAL A 289 17.47 -20.40 31.63
C VAL A 289 16.62 -19.18 31.30
N SER A 290 15.52 -19.47 30.63
CA SER A 290 14.47 -18.59 30.12
C SER A 290 13.81 -17.67 31.15
N SER A 291 13.13 -16.65 30.62
CA SER A 291 11.82 -16.08 31.05
C SER A 291 11.83 -14.60 31.47
N THR A 292 11.21 -13.78 30.60
CA THR A 292 10.16 -12.77 30.86
C THR A 292 10.22 -11.80 32.05
N THR A 293 9.63 -10.63 31.78
CA THR A 293 8.97 -9.65 32.69
C THR A 293 9.81 -8.55 33.36
N SER A 294 9.62 -7.33 32.82
CA SER A 294 9.28 -6.05 33.48
C SER A 294 9.96 -5.67 34.79
N LEU A 295 10.51 -4.45 34.88
CA LEU A 295 10.57 -3.59 36.09
C LEU A 295 11.10 -2.15 35.71
N PRO A 296 11.02 -1.12 36.58
CA PRO A 296 10.33 0.17 36.34
C PRO A 296 11.27 1.41 36.24
N PRO A 297 10.76 2.61 35.90
CA PRO A 297 11.56 3.84 35.95
C PRO A 297 11.62 4.46 37.36
N PRO A 298 12.79 5.00 37.79
CA PRO A 298 12.97 5.62 39.10
C PRO A 298 12.50 7.09 39.13
N ARG A 299 12.15 7.50 40.35
CA ARG A 299 11.53 8.77 40.74
C ARG A 299 12.51 9.96 40.74
N THR A 300 11.89 11.12 40.59
CA THR A 300 12.33 12.52 40.71
C THR A 300 13.15 12.87 41.97
N PRO A 301 13.86 14.01 41.93
CA PRO A 301 13.65 15.02 42.96
C PRO A 301 13.44 16.46 42.43
N GLU A 302 12.89 17.28 43.33
CA GLU A 302 12.21 18.57 43.20
C GLU A 302 12.96 19.77 42.59
N PRO A 303 12.22 20.81 42.14
CA PRO A 303 12.75 22.07 41.62
C PRO A 303 12.80 23.19 42.67
N GLY A 304 13.92 23.94 42.70
CA GLY A 304 14.06 25.22 43.41
C GLY A 304 14.08 26.40 42.42
N PRO A 305 13.32 27.49 42.64
CA PRO A 305 13.09 28.53 41.64
C PRO A 305 14.07 29.71 41.79
N ARG A 306 14.73 30.13 40.71
CA ARG A 306 15.28 31.49 40.60
C ARG A 306 15.16 32.03 39.17
N SER A 307 14.47 33.14 39.09
CA SER A 307 14.17 34.02 37.96
C SER A 307 15.40 34.73 37.37
N GLY A 308 15.43 34.92 36.04
CA GLY A 308 16.41 35.80 35.39
C GLY A 308 16.37 35.87 33.86
N VAL A 309 15.40 36.61 33.31
CA VAL A 309 15.51 37.53 32.15
C VAL A 309 16.17 37.04 30.82
N SER A 310 15.30 36.84 29.82
CA SER A 310 15.45 37.04 28.35
C SER A 310 16.67 36.52 27.59
N SER A 311 16.43 35.54 26.72
CA SER A 311 16.98 35.48 25.35
C SER A 311 16.20 34.46 24.53
N VAL A 312 15.61 34.93 23.43
CA VAL A 312 14.95 34.10 22.42
C VAL A 312 16.03 33.42 21.59
N ASN A 313 16.28 32.13 21.85
CA ASN A 313 16.74 31.17 20.85
C ASN A 313 16.56 29.74 21.39
N GLY A 314 16.10 28.87 20.49
CA GLY A 314 15.44 27.62 20.82
C GLY A 314 16.30 26.54 21.46
N GLN A 315 15.63 25.76 22.29
CA GLN A 315 15.83 24.32 22.50
C GLN A 315 14.63 23.85 23.33
N TYR A 316 13.60 23.32 22.66
CA TYR A 316 12.63 22.45 23.30
C TYR A 316 13.09 21.02 23.06
N LEU A 317 13.64 20.43 24.12
CA LEU A 317 13.85 19.00 24.27
C LEU A 317 12.78 18.50 25.25
N ASP A 318 12.20 17.36 24.88
CA ASP A 318 11.41 16.46 25.71
C ASP A 318 10.21 17.03 26.45
N THR A 319 9.05 16.87 25.81
CA THR A 319 7.85 16.48 26.55
C THR A 319 7.15 15.40 25.74
N ASP A 320 7.20 14.19 26.30
CA ASP A 320 6.48 12.99 25.87
C ASP A 320 4.97 13.22 26.03
N THR A 321 4.41 13.94 25.07
CA THR A 321 2.98 14.05 24.85
C THR A 321 2.73 13.64 23.41
N ASP A 322 1.98 12.56 23.22
CA ASP A 322 1.19 12.23 22.02
C ASP A 322 0.12 13.32 21.73
N LEU A 323 0.47 14.59 21.89
CA LEU A 323 -0.18 15.68 21.19
C LEU A 323 0.21 15.46 19.74
N GLU A 324 -0.71 14.83 18.98
CA GLU A 324 -0.72 14.91 17.53
C GLU A 324 -0.31 16.31 17.16
N ASN A 325 0.92 16.43 16.67
CA ASN A 325 1.48 17.66 16.21
C ASN A 325 0.49 18.12 15.15
N ASP A 326 -0.36 19.10 15.47
CA ASP A 326 -1.21 19.88 14.56
C ASP A 326 -0.28 20.76 13.68
N GLY A 327 0.83 20.15 13.29
CA GLY A 327 1.97 20.66 12.58
C GLY A 327 1.52 20.78 11.16
N LEU A 328 1.11 22.01 10.83
CA LEU A 328 1.09 22.60 9.49
C LEU A 328 1.20 21.53 8.40
N ALA A 329 0.07 20.91 8.08
CA ALA A 329 -0.02 19.84 7.10
C ALA A 329 0.79 20.24 5.86
N ARG A 330 1.81 19.44 5.55
CA ARG A 330 2.74 19.75 4.45
C ARG A 330 1.97 19.81 3.14
N PRO A 331 2.25 20.77 2.25
CA PRO A 331 1.44 20.92 1.05
C PRO A 331 1.53 19.66 0.16
N PRO A 332 0.45 19.28 -0.56
CA PRO A 332 0.41 18.07 -1.38
C PRO A 332 1.50 18.01 -2.46
N LYS A 333 2.06 19.17 -2.84
CA LYS A 333 3.10 19.31 -3.85
C LYS A 333 4.48 18.81 -3.39
N VAL A 334 4.69 18.63 -2.07
CA VAL A 334 5.94 18.08 -1.54
C VAL A 334 6.06 16.62 -1.98
N PRO A 335 7.19 16.20 -2.58
CA PRO A 335 7.40 14.82 -2.95
C PRO A 335 7.29 13.87 -1.76
N VAL A 336 6.65 12.72 -2.00
CA VAL A 336 6.55 11.60 -1.08
C VAL A 336 7.73 10.67 -1.32
N THR A 337 8.47 10.34 -0.26
CA THR A 337 9.53 9.34 -0.28
C THR A 337 8.99 8.01 0.22
N VAL A 338 8.86 7.02 -0.67
CA VAL A 338 8.48 5.64 -0.38
C VAL A 338 9.71 4.84 0.02
N HIS A 339 9.64 4.16 1.15
CA HIS A 339 10.73 3.35 1.70
C HIS A 339 10.66 1.91 1.21
N LEU A 340 11.78 1.41 0.69
CA LEU A 340 11.88 0.12 0.03
C LEU A 340 12.92 -0.78 0.66
N ASN A 341 12.63 -2.07 0.81
CA ASN A 341 13.58 -3.11 1.16
C ASN A 341 13.78 -4.07 -0.03
N LEU A 342 14.90 -3.93 -0.73
CA LEU A 342 15.27 -4.79 -1.85
C LEU A 342 15.53 -6.26 -1.44
N ASN A 343 15.58 -6.60 -0.16
CA ASN A 343 15.71 -8.01 0.24
C ASN A 343 14.39 -8.78 0.08
N ASP A 344 13.27 -8.07 0.16
CA ASP A 344 11.93 -8.65 0.03
C ASP A 344 11.49 -8.73 -1.44
N LEU A 345 12.24 -8.05 -2.31
CA LEU A 345 12.12 -8.07 -3.77
C LEU A 345 13.19 -9.01 -4.34
N LEU A 346 12.98 -10.32 -4.20
CA LEU A 346 13.98 -11.33 -4.57
C LEU A 346 14.06 -11.48 -6.11
N PRO A 347 15.26 -11.57 -6.69
CA PRO A 347 15.38 -12.01 -8.08
C PRO A 347 14.78 -13.42 -8.26
N PRO A 348 14.16 -13.73 -9.41
CA PRO A 348 14.49 -13.23 -10.75
C PRO A 348 13.85 -11.87 -11.10
N ALA A 349 14.43 -11.21 -12.12
CA ALA A 349 14.14 -9.87 -12.66
C ALA A 349 12.70 -9.57 -13.16
N LYS A 350 11.69 -10.24 -12.59
CA LYS A 350 10.26 -10.05 -12.88
C LYS A 350 9.48 -9.48 -11.71
N GLU A 351 10.10 -9.27 -10.55
CA GLU A 351 9.38 -8.75 -9.41
C GLU A 351 9.05 -7.27 -9.63
N GLU A 352 7.76 -6.99 -9.67
CA GLU A 352 7.20 -5.66 -9.78
C GLU A 352 6.96 -5.14 -8.37
N PHE A 353 7.53 -3.99 -8.04
CA PHE A 353 7.14 -3.28 -6.83
C PHE A 353 5.87 -2.49 -7.12
N LYS A 354 4.86 -2.62 -6.26
CA LYS A 354 3.59 -1.91 -6.40
C LYS A 354 3.34 -1.01 -5.22
N PHE A 355 2.84 0.20 -5.47
CA PHE A 355 2.39 1.09 -4.41
C PHE A 355 1.19 1.91 -4.86
N ASN A 356 0.44 2.41 -3.87
CA ASN A 356 -0.70 3.29 -4.07
C ASN A 356 -0.51 4.59 -3.28
N VAL A 357 -0.86 5.73 -3.89
CA VAL A 357 -0.90 7.05 -3.25
C VAL A 357 -2.29 7.64 -3.48
N SER A 358 -2.98 8.02 -2.41
CA SER A 358 -4.31 8.64 -2.51
C SER A 358 -4.49 9.80 -1.54
N GLY A 359 -5.34 10.76 -1.91
CA GLY A 359 -5.62 11.95 -1.11
C GLY A 359 -6.66 12.86 -1.76
N THR A 360 -7.13 13.87 -1.03
CA THR A 360 -8.10 14.85 -1.54
C THR A 360 -7.48 16.24 -1.60
N ILE A 361 -7.41 16.79 -2.80
CA ILE A 361 -6.72 18.04 -3.11
C ILE A 361 -7.68 19.09 -3.67
N LEU A 362 -7.30 20.36 -3.46
CA LEU A 362 -7.91 21.54 -4.03
C LEU A 362 -6.94 22.12 -5.07
N LEU A 363 -7.40 22.20 -6.31
CA LEU A 363 -6.69 22.82 -7.42
C LEU A 363 -7.18 24.25 -7.64
N THR A 364 -6.28 25.22 -7.50
CA THR A 364 -6.57 26.63 -7.74
C THR A 364 -5.72 27.15 -8.90
N PRO A 365 -6.30 27.85 -9.90
CA PRO A 365 -5.51 28.47 -10.96
C PRO A 365 -4.44 29.38 -10.36
N ARG A 366 -3.18 29.21 -10.79
CA ARG A 366 -2.09 30.05 -10.30
C ARG A 366 -2.31 31.47 -10.82
N GLN A 367 -2.40 32.44 -9.92
CA GLN A 367 -2.47 33.84 -10.33
C GLN A 367 -1.12 34.21 -10.95
N SER A 368 -1.09 34.43 -12.27
CA SER A 368 0.10 34.91 -12.96
C SER A 368 0.51 36.26 -12.36
N THR A 369 1.58 36.27 -11.58
CA THR A 369 2.10 37.46 -10.90
C THR A 369 2.66 38.50 -11.88
N LEU A 370 2.79 38.15 -13.17
CA LEU A 370 3.45 38.97 -14.19
C LEU A 370 2.52 39.96 -14.91
N ASN A 371 1.21 39.93 -14.69
CA ASN A 371 0.27 40.93 -15.24
C ASN A 371 0.04 42.14 -14.30
N LEU A 372 1.02 42.46 -13.46
CA LEU A 372 0.99 43.61 -12.54
C LEU A 372 1.40 44.94 -13.19
N ARG A 373 1.52 45.03 -14.52
CA ARG A 373 1.91 46.26 -15.22
C ARG A 373 0.85 46.70 -16.23
N LEU A 374 0.36 47.92 -16.03
CA LEU A 374 -0.49 48.76 -16.91
C LEU A 374 -2.01 48.54 -16.85
N ARG A 375 -2.59 48.61 -15.65
CA ARG A 375 -3.98 49.11 -15.51
C ARG A 375 -4.00 50.35 -14.62
N ASP A 376 -3.30 51.38 -15.09
CA ASP A 376 -3.49 52.74 -14.59
C ASP A 376 -4.89 53.24 -14.97
N SER A 377 -5.63 53.64 -13.94
CA SER A 377 -6.71 54.63 -13.95
C SER A 377 -7.88 54.43 -14.93
N SER A 378 -8.94 53.77 -14.47
CA SER A 378 -10.33 54.22 -14.71
C SER A 378 -11.27 53.63 -13.65
N PRO A 379 -11.70 54.42 -12.66
CA PRO A 379 -12.71 54.02 -11.69
C PRO A 379 -14.09 54.26 -12.30
N SER A 380 -14.55 53.37 -13.19
CA SER A 380 -15.95 53.33 -13.61
C SER A 380 -16.59 52.05 -13.09
N GLN A 381 -16.99 52.18 -11.83
CA GLN A 381 -18.03 51.44 -11.15
C GLN A 381 -19.29 51.42 -12.01
N GLU A 382 -19.66 50.29 -12.63
CA GLU A 382 -21.02 50.09 -13.13
C GLU A 382 -21.34 48.59 -13.29
N TYR A 383 -22.09 48.08 -12.32
CA TYR A 383 -23.09 47.01 -12.42
C TYR A 383 -22.92 45.97 -13.55
N ALA A 384 -21.89 45.11 -13.45
CA ALA A 384 -21.90 43.85 -14.19
C ALA A 384 -22.98 42.94 -13.58
N THR A 385 -24.11 42.82 -14.28
CA THR A 385 -25.16 41.85 -14.03
C THR A 385 -24.56 40.46 -13.83
N SER A 386 -24.72 39.95 -12.61
CA SER A 386 -23.96 38.87 -11.98
C SER A 386 -24.37 37.45 -12.38
N ASP A 387 -24.76 37.24 -13.63
CA ASP A 387 -25.31 35.95 -14.10
C ASP A 387 -24.66 35.44 -15.39
N SER A 388 -23.53 36.01 -15.80
CA SER A 388 -22.68 35.36 -16.80
C SER A 388 -22.07 34.12 -16.14
N ASP A 389 -22.73 32.99 -16.35
CA ASP A 389 -22.26 31.63 -16.15
C ASP A 389 -20.94 31.48 -16.91
N SER A 390 -19.89 32.04 -16.33
CA SER A 390 -18.59 32.21 -16.95
C SER A 390 -18.03 30.81 -17.13
N ASP A 391 -17.86 30.44 -18.39
CA ASP A 391 -17.19 29.22 -18.80
C ASP A 391 -15.93 29.05 -17.95
N SER A 392 -15.97 28.08 -17.03
CA SER A 392 -14.85 27.84 -16.14
C SER A 392 -13.71 27.32 -16.99
N GLU A 393 -12.59 28.04 -16.98
CA GLU A 393 -11.39 27.63 -17.70
C GLU A 393 -11.02 26.18 -17.33
N PRO A 394 -10.80 25.30 -18.32
CA PRO A 394 -10.47 23.91 -18.05
C PRO A 394 -9.19 23.76 -17.23
N VAL A 395 -9.26 22.93 -16.21
CA VAL A 395 -8.17 22.58 -15.31
C VAL A 395 -7.42 21.37 -15.84
N VAL A 396 -6.09 21.45 -15.92
CA VAL A 396 -5.26 20.30 -16.24
C VAL A 396 -5.32 19.31 -15.08
N VAL A 397 -5.62 18.05 -15.40
CA VAL A 397 -5.63 16.98 -14.38
C VAL A 397 -4.20 16.75 -13.90
N PRO A 398 -3.94 16.81 -12.58
CA PRO A 398 -2.59 16.63 -12.04
C PRO A 398 -2.09 15.21 -12.25
N ARG A 399 -0.78 15.08 -12.31
CA ARG A 399 -0.04 13.87 -12.66
C ARG A 399 0.93 13.53 -11.55
N PHE A 400 0.89 12.30 -11.05
CA PHE A 400 2.01 11.77 -10.29
C PHE A 400 3.17 11.40 -11.22
N ARG A 401 4.38 11.71 -10.76
CA ARG A 401 5.63 11.33 -11.41
C ARG A 401 6.53 10.61 -10.42
N VAL A 402 7.04 9.46 -10.83
CA VAL A 402 8.11 8.78 -10.09
C VAL A 402 9.46 9.33 -10.52
N LEU A 403 10.27 9.79 -9.57
CA LEU A 403 11.60 10.33 -9.86
C LEU A 403 12.59 9.17 -10.12
N TYR A 404 13.67 9.43 -10.87
CA TYR A 404 14.72 8.45 -11.22
C TYR A 404 14.24 7.21 -11.98
N THR A 405 13.22 7.37 -12.81
CA THR A 405 12.76 6.35 -13.75
C THR A 405 13.28 6.58 -15.17
N GLY A 406 13.60 5.50 -15.88
CA GLY A 406 13.99 5.55 -17.30
C GLY A 406 12.79 5.72 -18.24
N LYS A 407 11.68 5.03 -17.97
CA LYS A 407 10.44 5.08 -18.76
C LYS A 407 9.23 5.15 -17.83
N GLU A 408 8.30 6.06 -18.10
CA GLU A 408 7.06 6.21 -17.34
C GLU A 408 5.86 6.23 -18.27
N SER A 409 4.84 5.44 -17.95
CA SER A 409 3.56 5.41 -18.64
C SER A 409 2.43 5.44 -17.62
N THR A 410 1.58 6.45 -17.65
CA THR A 410 0.47 6.60 -16.70
C THR A 410 -0.85 6.68 -17.46
N SER A 411 -1.79 5.76 -17.21
CA SER A 411 -3.18 5.90 -17.69
C SER A 411 -3.99 6.77 -16.74
N TYR A 412 -5.04 7.41 -17.26
CA TYR A 412 -5.90 8.28 -16.47
C TYR A 412 -7.35 7.84 -16.56
N THR A 413 -8.07 7.87 -15.46
CA THR A 413 -9.52 7.68 -15.40
C THR A 413 -10.14 8.86 -14.67
N ILE A 414 -11.07 9.56 -15.31
CA ILE A 414 -11.81 10.64 -14.67
C ILE A 414 -13.19 10.11 -14.29
N VAL A 415 -13.57 10.32 -13.04
CA VAL A 415 -14.87 9.95 -12.47
C VAL A 415 -15.55 11.22 -11.95
N SER A 416 -16.80 11.48 -12.34
CA SER A 416 -17.56 12.61 -11.85
C SER A 416 -18.38 12.21 -10.63
N GLU A 417 -18.08 12.77 -9.46
CA GLU A 417 -18.90 12.61 -8.24
C GLU A 417 -19.63 13.93 -7.88
N ALA A 418 -19.40 14.98 -8.66
CA ALA A 418 -19.86 16.32 -8.36
C ALA A 418 -21.39 16.46 -8.50
N ASP A 419 -22.01 17.01 -7.45
CA ASP A 419 -23.45 17.21 -7.40
C ASP A 419 -23.89 18.43 -8.22
N ARG A 420 -24.91 18.24 -9.06
CA ARG A 420 -25.57 19.30 -9.87
C ARG A 420 -24.61 20.04 -10.83
N THR A 421 -23.49 19.42 -11.17
CA THR A 421 -22.53 19.90 -12.16
C THR A 421 -22.22 18.81 -13.17
N ALA A 422 -22.08 19.18 -14.43
CA ALA A 422 -21.50 18.33 -15.45
C ALA A 422 -20.00 18.60 -15.55
N VAL A 423 -19.21 17.54 -15.77
CA VAL A 423 -17.76 17.63 -15.98
C VAL A 423 -17.49 17.46 -17.46
N ASP A 424 -17.00 18.50 -18.11
CA ASP A 424 -16.56 18.44 -19.50
C ASP A 424 -15.10 17.97 -19.55
N VAL A 425 -14.85 16.90 -20.28
CA VAL A 425 -13.52 16.29 -20.40
C VAL A 425 -12.95 16.57 -21.78
N TYR A 426 -11.78 17.18 -21.82
CA TYR A 426 -11.05 17.57 -23.03
C TYR A 426 -9.75 16.75 -23.17
N ASN A 427 -9.24 16.66 -24.39
CA ASN A 427 -7.87 16.21 -24.63
C ASN A 427 -6.86 17.09 -23.87
N SER A 428 -5.75 16.51 -23.43
CA SER A 428 -4.65 17.25 -22.78
C SER A 428 -4.05 18.33 -23.69
N VAL A 429 -3.95 18.04 -24.99
CA VAL A 429 -3.48 18.98 -26.03
C VAL A 429 -4.64 19.44 -26.92
N GLY A 430 -4.60 20.69 -27.37
CA GLY A 430 -5.54 21.28 -28.32
C GLY A 430 -6.20 22.55 -27.81
N ASP A 431 -6.89 23.27 -28.69
CA ASP A 431 -7.65 24.46 -28.33
C ASP A 431 -8.95 24.06 -27.59
N ILE A 432 -9.17 24.67 -26.43
CA ILE A 432 -10.33 24.46 -25.55
C ILE A 432 -11.61 24.99 -26.21
N HIS A 433 -11.50 26.06 -27.01
CA HIS A 433 -12.65 26.67 -27.66
C HIS A 433 -13.15 25.84 -28.85
N ASN A 434 -12.34 24.90 -29.35
CA ASN A 434 -12.74 23.99 -30.40
C ASN A 434 -13.57 22.83 -29.82
N THR A 435 -14.83 22.73 -30.19
CA THR A 435 -15.73 21.65 -29.75
C THR A 435 -15.24 20.25 -30.11
N GLN A 436 -14.34 20.12 -31.09
CA GLN A 436 -13.71 18.84 -31.46
C GLN A 436 -12.70 18.33 -30.42
N THR A 437 -12.19 19.17 -29.52
CA THR A 437 -11.25 18.74 -28.47
C THR A 437 -11.95 18.23 -27.21
N ARG A 438 -13.26 18.49 -27.07
CA ARG A 438 -14.12 17.95 -26.03
C ARG A 438 -14.41 16.48 -26.33
N ARG A 439 -13.93 15.58 -25.47
CA ARG A 439 -14.16 14.14 -25.60
C ARG A 439 -15.57 13.75 -25.18
N THR A 440 -15.99 14.20 -23.99
CA THR A 440 -17.26 13.79 -23.40
C THR A 440 -17.72 14.74 -22.30
N VAL A 441 -18.94 14.51 -21.83
CA VAL A 441 -19.58 15.19 -20.70
C VAL A 441 -19.98 14.14 -19.69
N LEU A 442 -19.44 14.22 -18.48
CA LEU A 442 -19.75 13.30 -17.40
C LEU A 442 -20.77 13.92 -16.46
N GLN A 443 -21.91 13.24 -16.31
CA GLN A 443 -22.83 13.47 -15.19
C GLN A 443 -22.33 12.74 -13.95
N LYS A 444 -22.92 13.00 -12.78
CA LYS A 444 -22.60 12.29 -11.53
C LYS A 444 -22.67 10.77 -11.72
N GLY A 445 -21.63 10.06 -11.27
CA GLY A 445 -21.41 8.63 -11.47
C GLY A 445 -20.81 8.24 -12.82
N GLY A 446 -20.69 9.19 -13.76
CA GLY A 446 -20.09 8.96 -15.07
C GLY A 446 -18.56 8.89 -14.98
N GLN A 447 -17.96 8.05 -15.82
CA GLN A 447 -16.50 7.90 -15.91
C GLN A 447 -15.99 7.79 -17.35
N ILE A 448 -14.75 8.21 -17.58
CA ILE A 448 -14.04 8.03 -18.86
C ILE A 448 -12.57 7.71 -18.63
N LYS A 449 -12.04 6.77 -19.43
CA LYS A 449 -10.60 6.52 -19.52
C LYS A 449 -9.95 7.49 -20.51
N CYS A 450 -8.95 8.21 -20.04
CA CYS A 450 -8.10 9.10 -20.82
C CYS A 450 -6.79 8.40 -21.18
N GLY A 451 -6.16 8.87 -22.25
CA GLY A 451 -4.88 8.29 -22.72
C GLY A 451 -3.73 8.66 -21.80
N MET A 452 -2.50 8.31 -22.19
CA MET A 452 -1.30 8.57 -21.40
C MET A 452 -0.95 10.06 -21.25
N ASP A 453 -1.48 10.88 -22.15
CA ASP A 453 -1.20 12.32 -22.18
C ASP A 453 -1.98 13.11 -21.11
N GLY A 454 -2.85 12.46 -20.33
CA GLY A 454 -3.72 13.11 -19.35
C GLY A 454 -5.00 13.68 -19.98
N ALA A 455 -5.59 14.65 -19.28
CA ALA A 455 -6.83 15.31 -19.69
C ALA A 455 -6.94 16.72 -19.09
N ARG A 456 -7.83 17.53 -19.66
CA ARG A 456 -8.28 18.80 -19.06
C ARG A 456 -9.76 18.70 -18.73
N ILE A 457 -10.20 19.30 -17.63
CA ILE A 457 -11.58 19.21 -17.15
C ILE A 457 -12.16 20.58 -16.81
N ALA A 458 -13.39 20.84 -17.27
CA ALA A 458 -14.15 22.02 -16.89
C ALA A 458 -15.45 21.63 -16.17
N LEU A 459 -15.84 22.42 -15.18
CA LEU A 459 -17.10 22.22 -14.47
C LEU A 459 -18.16 23.18 -14.98
N HIS A 460 -19.26 22.63 -15.47
CA HIS A 460 -20.45 23.39 -15.83
C HIS A 460 -21.56 23.13 -14.82
N ARG A 461 -22.16 24.20 -14.30
CA ARG A 461 -23.38 24.06 -13.51
C ARG A 461 -24.48 23.63 -14.45
N LEU A 462 -25.16 22.53 -14.11
CA LEU A 462 -26.40 22.22 -14.78
C LEU A 462 -27.37 23.32 -14.37
N SER A 463 -27.71 24.20 -15.32
CA SER A 463 -28.76 25.20 -15.12
C SER A 463 -29.97 24.41 -14.65
N SER A 464 -30.25 24.50 -13.35
CA SER A 464 -31.44 23.91 -12.75
C SER A 464 -32.57 24.57 -13.51
N LEU A 465 -33.13 23.86 -14.50
CA LEU A 465 -34.31 24.28 -15.24
C LEU A 465 -35.25 24.80 -14.19
N GLN A 466 -35.31 26.13 -14.06
CA GLN A 466 -36.14 26.78 -13.06
C GLN A 466 -37.51 26.29 -13.46
N SER A 467 -38.04 25.33 -12.69
CA SER A 467 -39.40 24.88 -12.82
C SER A 467 -40.17 26.19 -12.79
N THR A 468 -40.72 26.57 -13.93
CA THR A 468 -41.49 27.78 -14.06
C THR A 468 -42.61 27.58 -13.07
N SER A 469 -42.45 28.15 -11.86
CA SER A 469 -43.51 28.21 -10.91
C SER A 469 -44.53 29.06 -11.65
N VAL A 470 -45.52 28.40 -12.23
CA VAL A 470 -46.72 29.00 -12.76
C VAL A 470 -47.27 29.76 -11.56
N ARG A 471 -46.87 31.03 -11.42
CA ARG A 471 -47.52 31.98 -10.55
C ARG A 471 -48.91 32.08 -11.13
N GLY A 472 -49.79 31.25 -10.58
CA GLY A 472 -51.21 31.36 -10.71
C GLY A 472 -51.55 32.82 -10.45
N ARG A 473 -51.87 33.50 -11.54
CA ARG A 473 -52.48 34.80 -11.62
C ARG A 473 -53.76 34.72 -10.80
N ARG A 474 -53.68 35.06 -9.51
CA ARG A 474 -54.87 35.25 -8.68
C ARG A 474 -55.40 36.64 -9.01
N ASP A 475 -56.45 36.64 -9.81
CA ASP A 475 -57.33 37.77 -10.04
C ASP A 475 -57.65 38.48 -8.71
N ARG A 476 -57.28 39.75 -8.62
CA ARG A 476 -58.08 40.75 -7.91
C ARG A 476 -58.27 41.94 -8.84
N SER A 477 -59.41 41.86 -9.53
CA SER A 477 -60.26 42.96 -9.96
C SER A 477 -60.29 44.08 -8.91
N MET A 478 -59.96 45.31 -9.31
CA MET A 478 -60.95 46.38 -9.53
C MET A 478 -60.31 47.62 -10.20
N ASP A 479 -61.03 48.13 -11.19
CA ASP A 479 -61.10 49.50 -11.69
C ASP A 479 -59.82 50.30 -12.04
N SER A 480 -59.59 50.48 -13.36
CA SER A 480 -59.44 51.82 -13.94
C SER A 480 -59.42 51.79 -15.48
N VAL A 481 -60.58 52.09 -16.08
CA VAL A 481 -60.82 53.15 -17.07
C VAL A 481 -59.71 53.51 -18.11
N ARG A 482 -60.08 53.34 -19.39
CA ARG A 482 -59.67 54.06 -20.62
C ARG A 482 -58.26 53.86 -21.20
N SER A 483 -58.20 53.15 -22.34
CA SER A 483 -57.85 53.68 -23.68
C SER A 483 -57.67 52.51 -24.65
N ALA A 484 -58.62 52.28 -25.55
CA ALA A 484 -58.67 52.82 -26.91
C ALA A 484 -57.74 52.10 -27.91
N ARG A 485 -58.40 51.31 -28.77
CA ARG A 485 -58.17 51.09 -30.21
C ARG A 485 -56.85 50.40 -30.65
N GLY A 486 -57.01 49.22 -31.26
CA GLY A 486 -56.02 48.72 -32.22
C GLY A 486 -56.30 47.32 -32.80
N ARG A 487 -57.13 47.26 -33.85
CA ARG A 487 -57.04 46.41 -35.07
C ARG A 487 -56.47 44.98 -34.93
N SER A 488 -57.30 43.93 -34.99
CA SER A 488 -57.78 43.22 -36.20
C SER A 488 -56.76 42.32 -36.93
N ARG A 489 -56.87 40.98 -36.79
CA ARG A 489 -57.26 40.03 -37.86
C ARG A 489 -57.28 38.56 -37.38
N PRO A 490 -58.02 37.67 -38.07
CA PRO A 490 -58.58 36.44 -37.51
C PRO A 490 -57.82 35.17 -37.94
N LEU A 491 -57.94 34.11 -37.13
CA LEU A 491 -57.76 32.73 -37.57
C LEU A 491 -59.00 31.93 -37.18
N ALA A 492 -59.62 31.35 -38.19
CA ALA A 492 -60.74 30.44 -38.14
C ALA A 492 -60.22 28.97 -37.98
N PRO A 493 -61.09 27.95 -37.83
CA PRO A 493 -60.98 26.96 -36.75
C PRO A 493 -60.94 25.48 -37.25
N SER A 494 -61.05 24.54 -36.30
CA SER A 494 -61.31 23.08 -36.41
C SER A 494 -60.08 22.18 -36.56
N GLY A 495 -59.97 20.98 -35.96
CA GLY A 495 -60.88 20.14 -35.17
C GLY A 495 -60.13 19.47 -34.00
N VAL A 496 -60.77 19.10 -32.88
CA VAL A 496 -61.65 17.93 -32.64
C VAL A 496 -61.00 16.58 -32.96
N THR A 497 -60.35 15.98 -31.95
CA THR A 497 -60.43 14.55 -31.56
C THR A 497 -60.03 14.50 -30.07
N LEU A 498 -60.93 14.34 -29.08
CA LEU A 498 -61.72 13.18 -28.63
C LEU A 498 -60.90 12.06 -27.97
N ARG A 499 -61.04 11.95 -26.64
CA ARG A 499 -60.81 10.78 -25.73
C ARG A 499 -59.37 10.25 -25.66
N GLU A 500 -58.82 9.90 -24.49
CA GLU A 500 -59.39 9.15 -23.38
C GLU A 500 -58.95 9.67 -22.01
N SER A 501 -59.94 9.81 -21.14
CA SER A 501 -59.82 9.96 -19.69
C SER A 501 -59.54 8.59 -19.06
N SER A 502 -58.46 8.46 -18.30
CA SER A 502 -58.34 7.46 -17.23
C SER A 502 -58.11 8.17 -15.88
N PRO A 503 -58.93 7.88 -14.85
CA PRO A 503 -58.83 8.48 -13.53
C PRO A 503 -57.96 7.59 -12.63
N SER A 504 -56.93 8.16 -12.00
CA SER A 504 -56.30 7.55 -10.83
C SER A 504 -55.38 8.55 -10.12
N MET A 505 -56.00 9.59 -9.55
CA MET A 505 -55.46 10.14 -8.31
C MET A 505 -56.00 9.28 -7.17
N LEU A 506 -55.11 8.64 -6.42
CA LEU A 506 -55.15 8.50 -4.96
C LEU A 506 -54.08 7.51 -4.49
N ARG A 507 -53.30 7.98 -3.51
CA ARG A 507 -52.42 7.22 -2.60
C ARG A 507 -51.09 6.72 -3.16
N GLN A 508 -50.05 7.52 -2.97
CA GLN A 508 -48.92 7.12 -2.12
C GLN A 508 -48.04 8.32 -1.75
N SER A 509 -48.61 9.21 -0.95
CA SER A 509 -47.86 10.06 -0.03
C SER A 509 -47.46 9.22 1.18
N VAL A 510 -46.32 8.53 1.09
CA VAL A 510 -45.51 8.14 2.27
C VAL A 510 -44.05 8.45 1.93
N LEU A 511 -43.78 9.75 1.83
CA LEU A 511 -42.49 10.31 2.18
C LEU A 511 -42.42 10.29 3.71
N LEU A 512 -41.95 9.19 4.28
CA LEU A 512 -41.42 9.18 5.64
C LEU A 512 -39.99 8.65 5.53
N SER A 513 -39.06 9.60 5.48
CA SER A 513 -37.87 9.60 6.32
C SER A 513 -37.30 8.23 6.70
N ASN A 514 -36.71 7.50 5.75
CA ASN A 514 -35.67 6.53 6.06
C ASN A 514 -34.29 7.19 5.96
N THR A 515 -34.14 8.39 6.53
CA THR A 515 -32.88 8.74 7.19
C THR A 515 -32.78 7.87 8.45
N ARG A 516 -32.62 6.55 8.27
CA ARG A 516 -32.06 5.74 9.34
C ARG A 516 -30.66 6.32 9.52
N SER A 517 -30.50 7.14 10.55
CA SER A 517 -29.20 7.59 11.01
C SER A 517 -28.32 6.35 10.99
N ILE A 518 -27.31 6.35 10.12
CA ILE A 518 -26.26 5.35 10.10
C ILE A 518 -25.79 5.28 11.55
N LEU A 519 -26.17 4.22 12.25
CA LEU A 519 -25.79 4.01 13.63
C LEU A 519 -24.29 3.81 13.56
N ARG A 520 -23.53 4.90 13.82
CA ARG A 520 -22.08 4.84 13.91
C ARG A 520 -21.76 3.78 14.94
N ARG A 521 -21.09 2.75 14.46
CA ARG A 521 -20.80 1.58 15.26
C ARG A 521 -19.63 1.89 16.19
N ASP A 522 -19.79 1.52 17.45
CA ASP A 522 -18.79 1.76 18.51
C ASP A 522 -17.82 0.57 18.70
N GLY A 523 -17.95 -0.50 17.89
CA GLY A 523 -17.20 -1.75 18.00
C GLY A 523 -16.42 -2.14 16.73
N PRO A 524 -15.53 -3.15 16.78
CA PRO A 524 -14.64 -3.58 15.69
C PRO A 524 -15.35 -4.35 14.56
N LEU A 525 -14.88 -4.25 13.30
CA LEU A 525 -15.57 -4.79 12.10
C LEU A 525 -15.66 -6.29 12.15
N MET A 526 -16.86 -6.83 12.38
CA MET A 526 -17.07 -8.25 12.57
C MET A 526 -18.45 -8.70 12.09
N ILE A 527 -18.55 -9.97 11.70
CA ILE A 527 -19.79 -10.66 11.42
C ILE A 527 -20.28 -11.27 12.75
N PRO A 528 -21.40 -10.84 13.31
CA PRO A 528 -21.80 -11.27 14.65
C PRO A 528 -22.11 -12.77 14.73
N PHE A 529 -22.67 -13.37 13.67
CA PHE A 529 -22.85 -14.82 13.57
C PHE A 529 -22.95 -15.29 12.12
N VAL A 530 -22.57 -16.54 11.89
CA VAL A 530 -22.74 -17.27 10.62
C VAL A 530 -23.40 -18.61 10.92
N THR A 531 -24.45 -18.95 10.18
CA THR A 531 -25.07 -20.28 10.22
C THR A 531 -24.86 -20.99 8.89
N ALA A 532 -24.22 -22.15 8.90
CA ALA A 532 -24.00 -22.99 7.73
C ALA A 532 -24.83 -24.27 7.86
N THR A 533 -25.79 -24.47 6.97
CA THR A 533 -26.61 -25.69 6.93
C THR A 533 -26.14 -26.59 5.81
N ILE A 534 -25.71 -27.80 6.15
CA ILE A 534 -25.16 -28.79 5.22
C ILE A 534 -26.24 -29.82 4.92
N THR A 535 -26.55 -29.99 3.64
CA THR A 535 -27.52 -30.99 3.16
C THR A 535 -26.80 -31.93 2.18
N PRO A 536 -26.52 -33.18 2.56
CA PRO A 536 -26.02 -34.19 1.63
C PRO A 536 -27.01 -34.37 0.48
N LEU A 537 -26.52 -34.44 -0.75
CA LEU A 537 -27.33 -34.61 -1.95
C LEU A 537 -27.20 -36.04 -2.46
N LEU A 538 -28.33 -36.73 -2.57
CA LEU A 538 -28.40 -38.06 -3.15
C LEU A 538 -28.63 -37.93 -4.66
N ASN A 539 -27.70 -38.47 -5.44
CA ASN A 539 -27.89 -38.61 -6.87
C ASN A 539 -28.80 -39.81 -7.10
N GLY A 540 -29.92 -39.67 -7.82
CA GLY A 540 -31.04 -40.64 -7.86
C GLY A 540 -30.72 -42.06 -8.37
N SER A 541 -29.46 -42.35 -8.70
CA SER A 541 -28.95 -43.65 -9.11
C SER A 541 -27.94 -44.29 -8.14
N GLN A 542 -27.56 -43.59 -7.07
CA GLN A 542 -26.54 -44.02 -6.11
C GLN A 542 -27.14 -44.15 -4.71
N SER A 543 -26.74 -45.19 -3.98
CA SER A 543 -27.07 -45.39 -2.56
C SER A 543 -26.34 -44.41 -1.62
N VAL A 544 -25.43 -43.62 -2.18
CA VAL A 544 -24.45 -42.82 -1.45
C VAL A 544 -24.47 -41.38 -1.96
N PRO A 545 -24.39 -40.36 -1.08
CA PRO A 545 -24.23 -38.98 -1.50
C PRO A 545 -22.80 -38.71 -2.03
N ASP A 546 -22.70 -38.24 -3.27
CA ASP A 546 -21.45 -37.81 -3.93
C ASP A 546 -21.27 -36.28 -3.91
N ALA A 547 -22.28 -35.54 -3.44
CA ALA A 547 -22.29 -34.10 -3.36
C ALA A 547 -23.02 -33.62 -2.10
N TYR A 548 -22.84 -32.36 -1.75
CA TYR A 548 -23.61 -31.68 -0.72
C TYR A 548 -23.87 -30.23 -1.08
N ALA A 549 -24.97 -29.69 -0.56
CA ALA A 549 -25.26 -28.27 -0.56
C ALA A 549 -24.89 -27.67 0.80
N VAL A 550 -24.40 -26.44 0.80
CA VAL A 550 -24.22 -25.63 2.01
C VAL A 550 -24.98 -24.33 1.83
N GLN A 551 -25.89 -24.06 2.77
CA GLN A 551 -26.63 -22.81 2.88
C GLN A 551 -26.02 -21.98 4.01
N ILE A 552 -25.39 -20.86 3.67
CA ILE A 552 -24.87 -19.87 4.61
C ILE A 552 -25.95 -18.82 4.84
N CYS A 553 -26.17 -18.47 6.11
CA CYS A 553 -26.98 -17.34 6.54
C CYS A 553 -26.19 -16.48 7.53
N LEU A 554 -26.07 -15.19 7.27
CA LEU A 554 -25.38 -14.23 8.13
C LEU A 554 -25.95 -12.81 7.94
N PRO A 555 -25.83 -11.91 8.92
CA PRO A 555 -26.18 -10.50 8.72
C PRO A 555 -25.04 -9.77 7.99
N ALA A 556 -25.42 -8.92 7.04
CA ALA A 556 -24.51 -8.09 6.27
C ALA A 556 -23.74 -7.14 7.20
N PRO A 557 -22.39 -7.12 7.15
CA PRO A 557 -21.62 -6.12 7.85
C PRO A 557 -21.99 -4.73 7.33
N SER A 558 -22.37 -3.82 8.23
CA SER A 558 -22.99 -2.53 7.86
C SER A 558 -22.01 -1.38 7.63
N ASP A 559 -20.70 -1.65 7.66
CA ASP A 559 -19.64 -0.63 7.76
C ASP A 559 -18.30 -1.14 7.20
N ALA A 560 -18.36 -2.00 6.18
CA ALA A 560 -17.16 -2.31 5.43
C ALA A 560 -16.96 -1.21 4.39
N ASP A 561 -15.76 -0.65 4.29
CA ASP A 561 -15.36 0.24 3.18
C ASP A 561 -15.52 -0.44 1.80
N THR A 562 -15.90 -1.72 1.79
CA THR A 562 -16.14 -2.57 0.64
C THR A 562 -17.62 -2.93 0.52
N GLU A 563 -18.23 -2.64 -0.63
CA GLU A 563 -19.59 -3.08 -1.02
C GLU A 563 -19.74 -4.63 -1.16
N TRP A 564 -18.61 -5.34 -1.02
CA TRP A 564 -18.48 -6.79 -1.20
C TRP A 564 -18.23 -7.50 0.12
N LEU A 565 -18.97 -8.58 0.37
CA LEU A 565 -18.61 -9.60 1.36
C LEU A 565 -17.79 -10.68 0.70
N GLU A 566 -16.66 -11.01 1.33
CA GLU A 566 -15.72 -11.97 0.79
C GLU A 566 -15.46 -13.11 1.78
N PHE A 567 -15.40 -14.34 1.26
CA PHE A 567 -14.98 -15.51 2.02
C PHE A 567 -14.32 -16.55 1.12
N GLY A 568 -13.37 -17.28 1.69
CA GLY A 568 -12.68 -18.37 1.03
C GLY A 568 -13.19 -19.74 1.49
N LEU A 569 -13.04 -20.72 0.62
CA LEU A 569 -13.25 -22.14 0.90
C LEU A 569 -11.91 -22.85 0.75
N ALA A 570 -11.40 -23.41 1.84
CA ALA A 570 -10.10 -24.08 1.89
C ALA A 570 -10.24 -25.58 2.10
N LEU A 571 -9.33 -26.36 1.52
CA LEU A 571 -9.18 -27.76 1.88
C LEU A 571 -8.40 -27.89 3.18
N PRO A 572 -8.75 -28.85 4.06
CA PRO A 572 -7.89 -29.20 5.17
C PRO A 572 -6.55 -29.71 4.63
N SER A 573 -5.46 -29.21 5.20
CA SER A 573 -4.09 -29.56 4.80
C SER A 573 -3.91 -31.08 4.81
N ALA A 574 -3.31 -31.65 3.75
CA ALA A 574 -3.13 -33.10 3.60
C ALA A 574 -2.38 -33.74 4.79
N ASP A 575 -1.55 -32.97 5.47
CA ASP A 575 -0.77 -33.39 6.66
C ASP A 575 -1.63 -33.65 7.90
N SER A 576 -2.88 -33.16 7.93
CA SER A 576 -3.83 -33.37 9.03
C SER A 576 -4.61 -34.69 8.92
N LEU A 577 -4.53 -35.38 7.78
CA LEU A 577 -5.17 -36.68 7.59
C LEU A 577 -4.31 -37.76 8.27
N PRO A 578 -4.87 -38.54 9.22
CA PRO A 578 -4.11 -39.57 9.90
C PRO A 578 -3.59 -40.58 8.88
N SER A 579 -2.27 -40.79 8.84
CA SER A 579 -1.54 -41.65 7.90
C SER A 579 -1.88 -43.16 7.97
N GLY A 580 -3.06 -43.53 8.47
CA GLY A 580 -3.49 -44.90 8.74
C GLY A 580 -4.24 -45.61 7.61
N SER A 581 -4.59 -44.94 6.50
CA SER A 581 -5.17 -45.63 5.35
C SER A 581 -4.05 -46.21 4.47
N ASN A 582 -3.57 -47.40 4.83
CA ASN A 582 -2.62 -48.22 4.06
C ASN A 582 -3.23 -48.72 2.73
N LEU A 583 -3.65 -47.81 1.86
CA LEU A 583 -3.81 -48.08 0.43
C LEU A 583 -2.47 -47.83 -0.24
N GLY A 584 -1.52 -48.73 0.04
CA GLY A 584 -0.25 -48.81 -0.63
C GLY A 584 -0.42 -49.34 -2.04
N ASP A 585 -0.84 -48.48 -2.97
CA ASP A 585 -0.45 -48.53 -4.38
C ASP A 585 -0.83 -47.22 -5.09
N ARG A 586 -0.14 -46.12 -4.74
CA ARG A 586 -0.26 -44.83 -5.45
C ARG A 586 0.94 -44.57 -6.37
N SER A 587 1.49 -45.64 -6.95
CA SER A 587 2.54 -45.50 -7.95
C SER A 587 1.93 -45.26 -9.34
N ARG A 588 2.18 -44.07 -9.91
CA ARG A 588 2.04 -43.69 -11.34
C ARG A 588 0.64 -43.53 -11.97
N GLY A 589 -0.18 -42.60 -11.43
CA GLY A 589 -1.29 -42.04 -12.20
C GLY A 589 -1.55 -40.57 -11.85
N ASP A 590 -1.02 -39.64 -12.64
CA ASP A 590 -1.12 -38.17 -12.49
C ASP A 590 -2.55 -37.60 -12.53
N SER A 591 -3.58 -38.44 -12.63
CA SER A 591 -4.98 -38.02 -12.76
C SER A 591 -5.75 -37.99 -11.44
N ALA A 592 -5.18 -38.39 -10.29
CA ALA A 592 -5.95 -38.61 -9.05
C ALA A 592 -6.24 -37.34 -8.21
N ASN A 593 -5.40 -36.30 -8.24
CA ASN A 593 -5.43 -35.22 -7.24
C ASN A 593 -6.20 -33.94 -7.66
N SER A 594 -7.35 -34.05 -8.32
CA SER A 594 -8.15 -32.86 -8.64
C SER A 594 -9.02 -32.42 -7.43
N PRO A 595 -8.98 -31.15 -7.01
CA PRO A 595 -9.81 -30.63 -5.92
C PRO A 595 -11.33 -30.78 -6.16
N PRO A 596 -12.18 -30.86 -5.10
CA PRO A 596 -13.64 -30.85 -5.25
C PRO A 596 -14.12 -29.61 -6.01
N ARG A 597 -15.16 -29.77 -6.84
CA ARG A 597 -15.73 -28.66 -7.60
C ARG A 597 -16.77 -27.93 -6.76
N VAL A 598 -16.56 -26.64 -6.53
CA VAL A 598 -17.50 -25.75 -5.85
C VAL A 598 -18.28 -24.92 -6.88
N GLU A 599 -19.59 -24.79 -6.69
CA GLU A 599 -20.49 -24.02 -7.55
C GLU A 599 -21.46 -23.22 -6.67
N VAL A 600 -21.47 -21.88 -6.78
CA VAL A 600 -22.46 -21.06 -6.07
C VAL A 600 -23.78 -21.10 -6.83
N ALA A 601 -24.81 -21.69 -6.22
CA ALA A 601 -26.13 -21.85 -6.82
C ALA A 601 -26.97 -20.57 -6.73
N SER A 602 -26.88 -19.85 -5.60
CA SER A 602 -27.60 -18.58 -5.42
C SER A 602 -26.96 -17.73 -4.32
N ALA A 603 -27.06 -16.41 -4.47
CA ALA A 603 -26.77 -15.43 -3.42
C ALA A 603 -27.90 -14.40 -3.37
N SER A 604 -28.36 -14.06 -2.16
CA SER A 604 -29.41 -13.07 -1.96
C SER A 604 -29.19 -12.24 -0.69
N VAL A 605 -29.71 -11.02 -0.70
CA VAL A 605 -29.78 -10.12 0.46
C VAL A 605 -31.25 -9.80 0.69
N GLU A 606 -31.78 -10.14 1.87
CA GLU A 606 -33.20 -10.00 2.20
C GLU A 606 -34.14 -10.68 1.18
N GLY A 607 -33.71 -11.83 0.64
CA GLY A 607 -34.44 -12.58 -0.38
C GLY A 607 -34.37 -11.98 -1.79
N VAL A 608 -33.70 -10.84 -1.97
CA VAL A 608 -33.44 -10.24 -3.29
C VAL A 608 -32.15 -10.83 -3.87
N PRO A 609 -32.18 -11.45 -5.06
CA PRO A 609 -30.97 -11.98 -5.69
C PRO A 609 -29.94 -10.88 -5.93
N VAL A 610 -28.67 -11.15 -5.62
CA VAL A 610 -27.56 -10.20 -5.80
C VAL A 610 -26.46 -10.78 -6.68
N ARG A 611 -25.59 -9.89 -7.18
CA ARG A 611 -24.40 -10.28 -7.94
C ARG A 611 -23.40 -11.00 -7.04
N PHE A 612 -22.80 -12.06 -7.54
CA PHE A 612 -21.68 -12.74 -6.90
C PHE A 612 -20.59 -13.06 -7.92
N GLU A 613 -19.37 -13.21 -7.43
CA GLU A 613 -18.19 -13.58 -8.20
C GLU A 613 -17.54 -14.78 -7.52
N THR A 614 -17.16 -15.79 -8.31
CA THR A 614 -16.40 -16.94 -7.84
C THR A 614 -15.08 -17.00 -8.58
N SER A 615 -13.97 -16.96 -7.86
CA SER A 615 -12.65 -17.23 -8.44
C SER A 615 -12.14 -18.57 -7.91
N ALA A 616 -11.71 -19.45 -8.83
CA ALA A 616 -10.95 -20.62 -8.43
C ALA A 616 -9.60 -20.14 -7.90
N ALA A 617 -9.25 -20.53 -6.68
CA ALA A 617 -7.89 -20.41 -6.20
C ALA A 617 -7.09 -21.51 -6.90
N MET A 618 -6.86 -21.35 -8.21
CA MET A 618 -5.85 -22.14 -8.89
C MET A 618 -4.54 -21.87 -8.17
N LYS A 619 -3.81 -22.96 -7.86
CA LYS A 619 -2.39 -22.95 -7.50
C LYS A 619 -1.72 -21.92 -8.39
N GLN A 620 -1.43 -20.76 -7.82
CA GLN A 620 -1.17 -19.56 -8.59
C GLN A 620 0.18 -19.74 -9.27
N ASP A 621 0.18 -20.23 -10.52
CA ASP A 621 1.30 -20.00 -11.42
C ASP A 621 1.44 -18.48 -11.54
N THR A 622 2.58 -17.99 -11.07
CA THR A 622 2.86 -16.63 -10.59
C THR A 622 2.88 -15.55 -11.69
N SER A 623 1.95 -15.54 -12.66
CA SER A 623 2.08 -14.68 -13.85
C SER A 623 0.84 -13.98 -14.39
N VAL A 624 -0.33 -13.96 -13.73
CA VAL A 624 -1.50 -13.22 -14.25
C VAL A 624 -2.23 -12.40 -13.17
N THR A 625 -1.91 -11.11 -13.19
CA THR A 625 -2.78 -9.92 -12.98
C THR A 625 -3.75 -9.88 -11.77
N GLY A 626 -3.37 -9.11 -10.74
CA GLY A 626 -4.15 -7.92 -10.38
C GLY A 626 -4.88 -7.84 -9.04
N LEU A 627 -5.24 -8.95 -8.38
CA LEU A 627 -5.97 -8.90 -7.10
C LEU A 627 -5.39 -9.95 -6.16
N ARG A 628 -4.30 -9.62 -5.47
CA ARG A 628 -3.74 -10.45 -4.41
C ARG A 628 -4.39 -10.03 -3.09
N LEU A 629 -5.20 -10.92 -2.51
CA LEU A 629 -5.95 -10.67 -1.28
C LEU A 629 -4.98 -10.59 -0.08
N PRO A 630 -5.19 -9.67 0.89
CA PRO A 630 -4.32 -9.47 2.07
C PRO A 630 -4.30 -10.65 3.06
N PHE A 631 -4.95 -11.78 2.74
CA PHE A 631 -5.08 -12.94 3.62
C PHE A 631 -4.02 -14.04 3.38
N ASP A 632 -3.13 -13.85 2.41
CA ASP A 632 -2.15 -14.86 1.95
C ASP A 632 -1.01 -15.11 2.97
N GLU A 633 -0.84 -14.23 3.97
CA GLU A 633 0.37 -14.20 4.81
C GLU A 633 0.28 -15.03 6.11
N THR A 634 -0.92 -15.52 6.51
CA THR A 634 -1.11 -16.09 7.86
C THR A 634 -1.50 -17.56 7.93
N SER A 635 -1.64 -18.27 6.81
CA SER A 635 -1.98 -19.70 6.90
C SER A 635 -1.48 -20.54 5.74
N ALA A 636 -0.90 -21.70 6.04
CA ALA A 636 -0.52 -22.74 5.09
C ALA A 636 -1.72 -23.40 4.36
N LYS A 637 -2.85 -22.69 4.25
CA LYS A 637 -4.13 -23.20 3.74
C LYS A 637 -4.10 -23.23 2.21
N GLU A 638 -4.41 -24.38 1.64
CA GLU A 638 -4.67 -24.50 0.21
C GLU A 638 -6.11 -24.02 -0.07
N TRP A 639 -6.24 -22.77 -0.51
CA TRP A 639 -7.52 -22.21 -0.96
C TRP A 639 -7.99 -22.91 -2.22
N MET A 640 -9.28 -23.17 -2.33
CA MET A 640 -9.89 -23.75 -3.53
C MET A 640 -10.76 -22.77 -4.30
N THR A 641 -11.56 -21.98 -3.57
CA THR A 641 -12.52 -21.07 -4.20
C THR A 641 -12.69 -19.86 -3.30
N TRP A 642 -12.62 -18.68 -3.89
CA TRP A 642 -12.97 -17.42 -3.25
C TRP A 642 -14.31 -16.95 -3.77
N VAL A 643 -15.18 -16.49 -2.88
CA VAL A 643 -16.52 -16.03 -3.21
C VAL A 643 -16.67 -14.58 -2.75
N ARG A 644 -17.12 -13.72 -3.66
CA ARG A 644 -17.45 -12.31 -3.39
C ARG A 644 -18.95 -12.12 -3.65
N VAL A 645 -19.66 -11.53 -2.70
CA VAL A 645 -21.11 -11.29 -2.78
C VAL A 645 -21.37 -9.80 -2.62
N HIS A 646 -22.07 -9.19 -3.57
CA HIS A 646 -22.38 -7.77 -3.54
C HIS A 646 -23.52 -7.50 -2.54
N ILE A 647 -23.21 -6.79 -1.45
CA ILE A 647 -24.16 -6.44 -0.40
C ILE A 647 -24.72 -5.03 -0.59
N GLY A 648 -23.95 -4.13 -1.22
CA GLY A 648 -24.29 -2.73 -1.43
C GLY A 648 -24.15 -1.86 -0.16
N ASP A 649 -24.32 -0.55 -0.34
CA ASP A 649 -23.95 0.48 0.65
C ASP A 649 -24.84 0.52 1.90
N LEU A 650 -26.03 -0.07 1.84
CA LEU A 650 -27.03 0.09 2.90
C LEU A 650 -26.82 -0.81 4.10
N GLY A 651 -25.97 -1.85 3.99
CA GLY A 651 -25.56 -2.70 5.11
C GLY A 651 -26.72 -3.42 5.85
N GLY A 652 -26.38 -4.28 6.82
CA GLY A 652 -27.33 -4.73 7.86
C GLY A 652 -28.47 -5.68 7.48
N GLY A 653 -28.64 -6.06 6.21
CA GLY A 653 -29.63 -7.07 5.77
C GLY A 653 -29.16 -8.52 5.95
N LYS A 654 -30.08 -9.49 5.94
CA LYS A 654 -29.77 -10.93 5.97
C LYS A 654 -29.20 -11.38 4.62
N VAL A 655 -27.95 -11.83 4.63
CA VAL A 655 -27.27 -12.45 3.49
C VAL A 655 -27.50 -13.96 3.51
N GLU A 656 -27.90 -14.52 2.38
CA GLU A 656 -28.11 -15.95 2.19
C GLU A 656 -27.40 -16.43 0.93
N ILE A 657 -26.49 -17.41 1.09
CA ILE A 657 -25.66 -17.94 0.02
C ILE A 657 -25.79 -19.45 0.01
N VAL A 658 -26.07 -20.03 -1.15
CA VAL A 658 -26.14 -21.48 -1.33
C VAL A 658 -25.07 -21.90 -2.31
N TYR A 659 -24.15 -22.77 -1.88
CA TYR A 659 -23.16 -23.38 -2.78
C TYR A 659 -23.24 -24.90 -2.73
N LEU A 660 -22.87 -25.51 -3.85
CA LEU A 660 -22.85 -26.94 -4.10
C LEU A 660 -21.40 -27.39 -4.18
N VAL A 661 -21.07 -28.47 -3.47
CA VAL A 661 -19.77 -29.11 -3.57
C VAL A 661 -19.97 -30.51 -4.14
N LYS A 662 -19.36 -30.76 -5.29
CA LYS A 662 -19.44 -32.04 -5.99
C LYS A 662 -18.09 -32.77 -5.82
N GLY A 663 -18.15 -33.97 -5.25
CA GLY A 663 -17.02 -34.87 -5.19
C GLY A 663 -16.55 -35.28 -6.59
N LYS A 664 -15.29 -35.70 -6.70
CA LYS A 664 -14.77 -36.22 -7.96
C LYS A 664 -15.46 -37.55 -8.26
N ARG A 665 -16.23 -37.60 -9.34
CA ARG A 665 -16.77 -38.86 -9.85
C ARG A 665 -15.59 -39.69 -10.33
N GLU A 666 -15.28 -40.79 -9.65
CA GLU A 666 -14.37 -41.80 -10.20
C GLU A 666 -14.95 -42.18 -11.57
N GLY A 667 -14.21 -41.84 -12.63
CA GLY A 667 -14.67 -42.06 -14.00
C GLY A 667 -15.05 -43.53 -14.13
N LYS A 668 -16.22 -43.79 -14.72
CA LYS A 668 -16.64 -45.14 -15.11
C LYS A 668 -15.52 -45.78 -15.93
N GLY A 669 -14.62 -46.50 -15.26
CA GLY A 669 -13.64 -47.34 -15.91
C GLY A 669 -14.40 -48.46 -16.60
N ASP A 670 -14.08 -48.67 -17.87
CA ASP A 670 -14.70 -49.66 -18.76
C ASP A 670 -14.92 -51.00 -18.04
N GLU A 671 -16.18 -51.47 -18.04
CA GLU A 671 -16.67 -52.72 -17.42
C GLU A 671 -16.14 -54.00 -18.09
N ASN A 672 -14.82 -54.20 -18.18
CA ASN A 672 -14.24 -55.41 -18.78
C ASN A 672 -13.32 -56.23 -17.88
N GLY A 673 -13.32 -56.01 -16.56
CA GLY A 673 -12.60 -56.83 -15.57
C GLY A 673 -13.51 -57.81 -14.82
N ARG A 674 -13.56 -59.08 -15.24
CA ARG A 674 -14.26 -60.17 -14.52
C ARG A 674 -13.45 -60.62 -13.29
N ASP A 675 -13.44 -59.86 -12.21
CA ASP A 675 -12.88 -60.33 -10.95
C ASP A 675 -13.98 -60.80 -9.98
N LYS A 676 -14.09 -62.13 -9.84
CA LYS A 676 -14.96 -62.82 -8.88
C LYS A 676 -14.29 -62.84 -7.50
N GLY A 677 -14.48 -61.79 -6.70
CA GLY A 677 -14.08 -61.75 -5.29
C GLY A 677 -15.25 -61.42 -4.36
N LYS A 678 -15.69 -62.37 -3.53
CA LYS A 678 -16.68 -62.14 -2.45
C LYS A 678 -16.03 -61.36 -1.31
N GLN A 679 -16.04 -60.04 -1.36
CA GLN A 679 -15.80 -59.23 -0.18
C GLN A 679 -16.92 -58.18 -0.07
N ARG A 680 -17.85 -58.40 0.87
CA ARG A 680 -18.85 -57.42 1.26
C ARG A 680 -18.12 -56.27 1.97
N ALA A 681 -17.53 -55.37 1.20
CA ALA A 681 -17.08 -54.09 1.70
C ALA A 681 -18.31 -53.32 2.19
N LYS A 682 -18.26 -52.80 3.42
CA LYS A 682 -19.32 -51.93 3.94
C LYS A 682 -19.28 -50.64 3.11
N ASP A 683 -20.39 -50.27 2.48
CA ASP A 683 -20.58 -48.96 1.85
C ASP A 683 -20.40 -47.88 2.94
N GLN A 684 -19.17 -47.38 3.07
CA GLN A 684 -18.80 -46.32 3.97
C GLN A 684 -18.27 -45.19 3.13
N VAL A 685 -18.97 -44.05 3.15
CA VAL A 685 -18.57 -42.89 2.37
C VAL A 685 -18.26 -41.74 3.29
N GLN A 686 -17.12 -41.14 2.99
CA GLN A 686 -16.51 -40.06 3.71
C GLN A 686 -16.74 -38.77 2.94
N LEU A 687 -17.22 -37.75 3.64
CA LEU A 687 -17.60 -36.47 3.04
C LEU A 687 -16.82 -35.34 3.72
N ASN A 688 -15.91 -34.74 2.95
CA ASN A 688 -15.12 -33.60 3.41
C ASN A 688 -15.93 -32.32 3.20
N VAL A 689 -16.37 -31.70 4.28
CA VAL A 689 -17.22 -30.51 4.22
C VAL A 689 -16.37 -29.24 4.25
N LEU A 690 -16.50 -28.43 3.20
CA LEU A 690 -15.87 -27.13 3.07
C LEU A 690 -16.76 -26.09 3.74
N LEU A 691 -16.25 -25.44 4.78
CA LEU A 691 -16.92 -24.35 5.50
C LEU A 691 -16.34 -23.00 5.05
N PRO A 692 -17.14 -21.91 5.11
CA PRO A 692 -16.66 -20.57 4.73
C PRO A 692 -15.66 -20.02 5.75
N SER A 693 -14.57 -19.44 5.26
CA SER A 693 -13.60 -18.67 6.04
C SER A 693 -13.67 -17.21 5.63
N PHE A 694 -14.08 -16.34 6.55
CA PHE A 694 -14.24 -14.90 6.29
C PHE A 694 -12.96 -14.13 6.58
N SER A 695 -12.73 -13.05 5.83
CA SER A 695 -11.69 -12.06 6.14
C SER A 695 -12.04 -11.22 7.38
N LEU A 696 -13.34 -11.06 7.66
CA LEU A 696 -13.84 -10.43 8.87
C LEU A 696 -13.91 -11.43 10.04
N PRO A 697 -13.58 -11.00 11.27
CA PRO A 697 -13.87 -11.78 12.47
C PRO A 697 -15.34 -12.22 12.53
N VAL A 698 -15.59 -13.49 12.87
CA VAL A 698 -16.95 -14.02 13.07
C VAL A 698 -17.14 -14.31 14.55
N GLY A 699 -18.11 -13.66 15.20
CA GLY A 699 -18.36 -13.84 16.63
C GLY A 699 -18.87 -15.23 16.99
N ARG A 700 -19.66 -15.84 16.10
CA ARG A 700 -20.18 -17.21 16.26
C ARG A 700 -20.35 -17.92 14.93
N LEU A 701 -19.70 -19.06 14.74
CA LEU A 701 -19.99 -19.97 13.63
C LEU A 701 -20.86 -21.12 14.13
N GLU A 702 -22.00 -21.35 13.50
CA GLU A 702 -22.89 -22.47 13.76
C GLU A 702 -23.05 -23.33 12.51
N VAL A 703 -22.87 -24.63 12.65
CA VAL A 703 -22.91 -25.61 11.56
C VAL A 703 -23.99 -26.66 11.85
N ASN A 704 -24.99 -26.73 10.98
CA ASN A 704 -26.13 -27.65 11.09
C ASN A 704 -26.05 -28.69 9.97
N ILE A 705 -25.80 -29.96 10.33
CA ILE A 705 -25.73 -31.08 9.39
C ILE A 705 -27.10 -31.75 9.35
N GLN A 706 -27.85 -31.54 8.27
CA GLN A 706 -29.15 -32.18 8.07
C GLN A 706 -28.97 -33.61 7.59
N VAL A 707 -29.53 -34.56 8.34
CA VAL A 707 -29.49 -35.98 7.98
C VAL A 707 -30.81 -36.36 7.32
N GLN A 708 -30.75 -36.85 6.08
CA GLN A 708 -31.95 -37.29 5.36
C GLN A 708 -32.56 -38.56 5.97
N ALA A 709 -33.88 -38.72 5.86
CA ALA A 709 -34.59 -39.87 6.37
C ALA A 709 -34.06 -41.20 5.77
N GLY A 710 -33.56 -42.07 6.64
CA GLY A 710 -32.96 -43.36 6.28
C GLY A 710 -31.44 -43.39 6.34
N PHE A 711 -30.79 -42.24 6.58
CA PHE A 711 -29.36 -42.15 6.79
C PHE A 711 -29.03 -41.86 8.25
N GLU A 712 -27.88 -42.34 8.73
CA GLU A 712 -27.36 -42.05 10.05
C GLU A 712 -25.91 -41.56 9.93
N LEU A 713 -25.58 -40.48 10.64
CA LEU A 713 -24.20 -40.01 10.71
C LEU A 713 -23.42 -40.90 11.68
N ALA A 714 -22.49 -41.72 11.18
CA ALA A 714 -21.80 -42.67 12.04
C ALA A 714 -20.66 -42.02 12.85
N SER A 715 -20.00 -41.01 12.29
CA SER A 715 -19.03 -40.18 13.03
C SER A 715 -18.82 -38.82 12.36
N LEU A 716 -18.48 -37.85 13.19
CA LEU A 716 -18.12 -36.49 12.81
C LEU A 716 -16.80 -36.15 13.48
N ARG A 717 -15.83 -35.67 12.69
CA ARG A 717 -14.64 -35.01 13.21
C ARG A 717 -14.75 -33.54 12.86
N THR A 718 -14.62 -32.66 13.83
CA THR A 718 -14.66 -31.23 13.60
C THR A 718 -13.72 -30.56 14.58
N ASN A 719 -13.20 -29.41 14.19
CA ASN A 719 -12.43 -28.55 15.07
C ASN A 719 -13.29 -27.49 15.79
N LEU A 720 -14.62 -27.53 15.59
CA LEU A 720 -15.57 -26.70 16.31
C LEU A 720 -15.68 -27.17 17.77
N THR A 721 -15.71 -26.21 18.69
CA THR A 721 -15.58 -26.45 20.13
C THR A 721 -16.79 -27.14 20.76
N HIS A 722 -17.99 -26.87 20.26
CA HIS A 722 -19.23 -27.43 20.80
C HIS A 722 -19.94 -28.32 19.77
N GLN A 723 -20.45 -29.47 20.23
CA GLN A 723 -21.23 -30.39 19.43
C GLN A 723 -22.49 -30.82 20.20
N GLN A 724 -23.64 -30.77 19.53
CA GLN A 724 -24.94 -31.15 20.06
C GLN A 724 -25.67 -32.04 19.05
N SER A 725 -26.17 -33.19 19.50
CA SER A 725 -27.07 -34.02 18.69
C SER A 725 -28.51 -33.53 18.81
N SER A 726 -29.23 -33.51 17.69
CA SER A 726 -30.64 -33.15 17.61
C SER A 726 -31.42 -34.16 16.76
N PRO A 727 -32.76 -34.24 16.89
CA PRO A 727 -33.58 -35.10 16.04
C PRO A 727 -33.48 -34.76 14.55
N GLN A 728 -33.08 -33.53 14.21
CA GLN A 728 -32.95 -33.03 12.84
C GLN A 728 -31.54 -33.26 12.26
N GLY A 729 -30.59 -33.71 13.09
CA GLY A 729 -29.19 -33.92 12.71
C GLY A 729 -28.20 -33.44 13.76
N LEU A 730 -26.97 -33.13 13.36
CA LEU A 730 -25.93 -32.63 14.27
C LEU A 730 -25.76 -31.12 14.15
N ARG A 731 -25.60 -30.47 15.30
CA ARG A 731 -25.29 -29.05 15.42
C ARG A 731 -23.91 -28.89 16.04
N CYS A 732 -23.03 -28.15 15.39
CA CYS A 732 -21.72 -27.80 15.90
C CYS A 732 -21.58 -26.29 15.97
N SER A 733 -20.89 -25.75 16.97
CA SER A 733 -20.68 -24.31 17.06
C SER A 733 -19.31 -23.95 17.61
N ASP A 734 -18.79 -22.81 17.17
CA ASP A 734 -17.59 -22.19 17.71
C ASP A 734 -17.84 -20.72 18.04
N PHE A 735 -17.23 -20.27 19.12
CA PHE A 735 -17.33 -18.90 19.64
C PHE A 735 -15.90 -18.36 19.74
N ALA A 736 -15.51 -17.45 18.85
CA ALA A 736 -14.14 -16.95 18.80
C ALA A 736 -14.10 -15.43 18.55
N GLU A 737 -13.21 -14.73 19.26
CA GLU A 737 -12.83 -13.34 18.96
C GLU A 737 -11.73 -13.26 17.87
N ASN A 738 -11.04 -14.37 17.54
CA ASN A 738 -9.93 -14.39 16.58
C ASN A 738 -10.06 -15.55 15.58
N ASN A 739 -10.37 -15.22 14.34
CA ASN A 739 -10.93 -16.14 13.34
C ASN A 739 -9.93 -16.69 12.31
N ASN A 740 -8.62 -16.53 12.54
CA ASN A 740 -7.60 -16.99 11.58
C ASN A 740 -7.35 -18.51 11.60
N ARG A 741 -8.03 -19.27 12.48
CA ARG A 741 -7.90 -20.75 12.54
C ARG A 741 -8.58 -21.41 11.34
N GLU A 742 -8.06 -22.55 10.88
CA GLU A 742 -8.78 -23.42 9.95
C GLU A 742 -10.15 -23.76 10.55
N GLN A 743 -11.23 -23.70 9.77
CA GLN A 743 -12.55 -24.15 10.21
C GLN A 743 -12.96 -25.28 9.27
N GLY A 744 -13.01 -26.49 9.81
CA GLY A 744 -13.22 -27.72 9.05
C GLY A 744 -14.19 -28.65 9.77
N ALA A 745 -15.15 -29.18 9.03
CA ALA A 745 -15.98 -30.29 9.47
C ALA A 745 -15.76 -31.47 8.52
N TYR A 746 -15.48 -32.61 9.12
CA TYR A 746 -15.15 -33.84 8.44
C TYR A 746 -16.18 -34.89 8.83
N ILE A 747 -17.09 -35.17 7.92
CA ILE A 747 -18.11 -36.19 8.12
C ILE A 747 -17.46 -37.50 7.69
N ASP A 748 -17.09 -38.30 8.68
CA ASP A 748 -16.38 -39.54 8.42
C ASP A 748 -17.31 -40.55 7.75
N HIS A 749 -18.59 -40.60 8.13
CA HIS A 749 -19.47 -41.70 7.76
C HIS A 749 -20.96 -41.31 7.69
N ILE A 750 -21.63 -41.71 6.61
CA ILE A 750 -23.09 -41.76 6.49
C ILE A 750 -23.49 -43.21 6.21
N ARG A 751 -24.36 -43.79 7.04
CA ARG A 751 -24.84 -45.18 6.92
C ARG A 751 -26.28 -45.21 6.42
N ASP A 752 -26.56 -45.96 5.35
CA ASP A 752 -27.92 -46.23 4.88
C ASP A 752 -28.55 -47.39 5.67
N HIS A 753 -29.71 -47.16 6.29
CA HIS A 753 -30.48 -48.18 7.01
C HIS A 753 -31.52 -48.90 6.13
N ARG A 754 -31.78 -48.44 4.91
CA ARG A 754 -32.82 -49.04 4.04
C ARG A 754 -32.51 -50.49 3.65
N THR A 755 -31.24 -50.89 3.68
CA THR A 755 -30.80 -52.25 3.37
C THR A 755 -30.94 -53.26 4.52
N ARG A 756 -31.31 -52.84 5.73
CA ARG A 756 -31.39 -53.73 6.91
C ARG A 756 -32.75 -54.40 7.13
N ASN A 757 -33.83 -53.91 6.52
CA ASN A 757 -35.20 -54.41 6.73
C ASN A 757 -35.75 -55.28 5.57
N MET A 758 -34.89 -55.77 4.67
CA MET A 758 -35.26 -56.70 3.59
C MET A 758 -34.62 -58.11 3.72
N TYR A 759 -34.32 -58.54 4.95
CA TYR A 759 -33.96 -59.93 5.26
C TYR A 759 -34.68 -60.42 6.51
#